data_AF-A0A2M6VDG0-F1
#
_entry.id   AF-A0A2M6VDG0-F1
#
_cell.length_a   1.000
_cell.length_b   1.000
_cell.length_c   1.000
_cell.angle_alpha   90.00
_cell.angle_beta   90.00
_cell.angle_gamma   90.00
#
_symmetry.space_group_name_H-M   'P 1'
#
loop_
_entity.id
_entity.type
_entity.pdbx_description
1 polymer ?
#
loop_
_entity_poly.entity_id
_entity_poly.type
_entity_poly.pdbx_seq_one_letter_code
_entity_poly.pdbx_strand_id
1 'polypeptide(L)'
;MKFLDRFRQTTGRVLTLASVAYLVGCGGGQSPILGTANLGSLPTVTWTSPANTSPIASNVAINTVVSATFSKPMTESTLTTNSFALDCVNGGTVATTLTYDVPTRTATLHPTAALASNTICTATINTDAKDSTGLALLIPYVWSFSTAAAADTTAPTVIAITPLNNAGSVTVNTNVNVSFSESMAPSTVTASTMTLRNTTLNTAVTGTVLYVPSSNSAVFTPTLPTPLANNTLYTVTLSTAMTDLAGNPLASTFTSTFTTAALPDTTRPTVTVNFPADAATGVANNTAISATFSEDMTASSIDASSFTLTNMATSTAVTGTVGFTPSSRTATFTPTSPNTLANNTLFTATITTLAKDLANNTLATDFVWTFTTSNTGDTTAPTVTLVSPLNGATGVCLTKSVTATFSEAMAPASISASNFTLTNASVLVPGTVTYDAPSKVATFVPTNPTGFAPSTNLVATVTTGVTDLAANPMASAFTWNFTTGTQACLAPVNLRTIAAFGSFGGGAGVTNQGVNTVVNGHLGTTAVCTAITGFHDAVNVFTETTLNIGLVNGSVYCNAPFPGTTATMAIATQGAADALQAYTDLATLTPVLYSSGSLAGATLAPGLYSAPGGSFDITTGDLTLDALGDPNAVWVFQMSSSLTIGQVATPRHVYLLNGAQAKNVFWQVGSAARIENGSVMVGTILASAGVTISTAGQTQQTTLTGRAIGLNASVTMVNTTVVAP
;
A
#
# COMPACT_ATOMS: atom_id res chain seq x y z
N MET A 1 25.67 -12.10 -43.29
CA MET A 1 26.97 -12.73 -43.65
C MET A 1 26.72 -14.21 -43.92
N LYS A 2 27.54 -14.85 -44.77
CA LYS A 2 27.47 -16.28 -45.20
C LYS A 2 27.31 -17.23 -43.98
N PHE A 3 26.59 -18.35 -44.06
CA PHE A 3 26.94 -19.51 -44.90
C PHE A 3 25.75 -20.38 -45.34
N LEU A 4 25.97 -21.13 -46.43
CA LEU A 4 25.04 -22.05 -47.09
C LEU A 4 25.58 -23.51 -47.04
N ASP A 5 24.74 -24.45 -47.46
CA ASP A 5 25.07 -25.83 -47.90
C ASP A 5 25.63 -26.87 -46.90
N ARG A 6 24.90 -27.98 -46.75
CA ARG A 6 25.11 -29.15 -47.64
C ARG A 6 23.89 -30.08 -47.73
N PHE A 7 23.87 -30.86 -48.80
CA PHE A 7 22.73 -31.59 -49.37
C PHE A 7 23.04 -33.09 -49.48
N ARG A 8 22.02 -33.92 -49.82
CA ARG A 8 22.07 -35.35 -50.28
C ARG A 8 22.17 -36.45 -49.21
N GLN A 9 21.68 -37.68 -49.41
CA GLN A 9 20.60 -38.32 -50.23
C GLN A 9 20.85 -39.84 -50.16
N THR A 10 19.82 -40.67 -49.90
CA THR A 10 19.65 -42.05 -50.40
C THR A 10 18.23 -42.55 -50.01
N THR A 11 17.24 -42.50 -50.91
CA THR A 11 16.71 -43.64 -51.72
C THR A 11 16.13 -44.82 -50.92
N GLY A 12 14.84 -45.21 -51.06
CA GLY A 12 13.71 -44.62 -51.80
C GLY A 12 12.64 -45.66 -52.23
N ARG A 13 11.62 -45.20 -53.00
CA ARG A 13 10.69 -45.99 -53.86
C ARG A 13 9.64 -46.90 -53.16
N VAL A 14 8.38 -47.08 -53.62
CA VAL A 14 7.49 -46.51 -54.68
C VAL A 14 6.02 -46.66 -54.18
N LEU A 15 5.00 -45.82 -54.47
CA LEU A 15 3.99 -45.86 -55.57
C LEU A 15 3.05 -44.64 -55.28
N THR A 16 2.84 -43.65 -56.18
CA THR A 16 1.67 -43.45 -57.08
C THR A 16 0.29 -43.62 -56.42
N LEU A 17 -0.79 -42.86 -56.71
CA LEU A 17 -1.16 -41.76 -57.62
C LEU A 17 -2.55 -41.24 -57.11
N ALA A 18 -3.12 -40.07 -57.40
CA ALA A 18 -2.80 -38.95 -58.31
C ALA A 18 -3.36 -37.62 -57.73
N SER A 19 -3.56 -36.60 -58.58
CA SER A 19 -4.39 -35.41 -58.30
C SER A 19 -5.11 -34.98 -59.58
N VAL A 20 -6.42 -34.67 -59.53
CA VAL A 20 -7.13 -33.88 -60.56
C VAL A 20 -8.20 -33.01 -59.86
N ALA A 21 -8.43 -31.81 -60.37
CA ALA A 21 -9.23 -30.75 -59.75
C ALA A 21 -10.44 -30.31 -60.61
N TYR A 22 -11.08 -29.21 -60.21
CA TYR A 22 -12.18 -28.47 -60.86
C TYR A 22 -13.59 -29.10 -60.76
N LEU A 23 -14.70 -28.35 -60.83
CA LEU A 23 -14.91 -26.97 -61.32
C LEU A 23 -16.01 -26.22 -60.51
N VAL A 24 -16.04 -24.89 -60.59
CA VAL A 24 -17.13 -24.04 -60.07
C VAL A 24 -18.25 -23.91 -61.12
N GLY A 25 -19.52 -23.93 -60.70
CA GLY A 25 -20.67 -23.64 -61.57
C GLY A 25 -21.89 -23.13 -60.79
N CYS A 26 -22.50 -22.03 -61.25
CA CYS A 26 -23.73 -21.48 -60.67
C CYS A 26 -24.96 -22.31 -61.06
N GLY A 27 -25.96 -22.36 -60.16
CA GLY A 27 -27.29 -22.89 -60.47
C GLY A 27 -28.25 -22.73 -59.31
N GLY A 28 -29.20 -21.79 -59.39
CA GLY A 28 -30.29 -21.69 -58.44
C GLY A 28 -31.39 -22.71 -58.75
N GLY A 29 -31.87 -23.42 -57.73
CA GLY A 29 -32.97 -24.38 -57.86
C GLY A 29 -33.49 -24.82 -56.49
N GLN A 30 -34.68 -24.36 -56.12
CA GLN A 30 -35.40 -24.85 -54.94
C GLN A 30 -35.96 -26.25 -55.24
N SER A 31 -35.60 -27.25 -54.43
CA SER A 31 -36.34 -28.51 -54.30
C SER A 31 -36.08 -29.12 -52.92
N PRO A 32 -37.10 -29.70 -52.25
CA PRO A 32 -37.03 -30.03 -50.84
C PRO A 32 -36.62 -31.49 -50.56
N ILE A 33 -36.25 -31.75 -49.30
CA ILE A 33 -36.09 -33.09 -48.70
C ILE A 33 -34.98 -33.96 -49.31
N LEU A 34 -33.78 -33.81 -48.75
CA LEU A 34 -33.02 -34.89 -48.09
C LEU A 34 -31.76 -34.26 -47.47
N GLY A 35 -31.64 -34.30 -46.15
CA GLY A 35 -30.47 -33.76 -45.46
C GLY A 35 -29.23 -34.58 -45.82
N THR A 36 -28.20 -33.93 -46.37
CA THR A 36 -26.87 -34.54 -46.46
C THR A 36 -26.35 -34.75 -45.04
N ALA A 37 -26.47 -35.98 -44.53
CA ALA A 37 -25.88 -36.37 -43.28
C ALA A 37 -24.37 -36.09 -43.37
N ASN A 38 -23.89 -35.16 -42.55
CA ASN A 38 -22.46 -34.97 -42.34
C ASN A 38 -21.97 -36.24 -41.64
N LEU A 39 -21.44 -37.18 -42.41
CA LEU A 39 -20.90 -38.44 -41.89
C LEU A 39 -19.71 -38.10 -40.99
N GLY A 40 -19.97 -38.02 -39.69
CA GLY A 40 -18.95 -37.76 -38.69
C GLY A 40 -17.83 -38.78 -38.82
N SER A 41 -16.58 -38.34 -38.70
CA SER A 41 -15.44 -39.24 -38.66
C SER A 41 -15.62 -40.30 -37.57
N LEU A 42 -15.29 -41.56 -37.84
CA LEU A 42 -15.40 -42.60 -36.82
C LEU A 42 -14.42 -42.33 -35.67
N PRO A 43 -14.73 -42.74 -34.42
CA PRO A 43 -13.74 -42.76 -33.35
C PRO A 43 -12.56 -43.66 -33.71
N THR A 44 -11.39 -43.32 -33.19
CA THR A 44 -10.14 -44.07 -33.37
C THR A 44 -9.37 -44.07 -32.06
N VAL A 45 -8.62 -45.14 -31.77
CA VAL A 45 -7.64 -45.15 -30.68
C VAL A 45 -6.41 -44.34 -31.12
N THR A 46 -6.04 -43.33 -30.36
CA THR A 46 -4.90 -42.43 -30.64
C THR A 46 -3.67 -42.75 -29.80
N TRP A 47 -3.84 -43.46 -28.68
CA TRP A 47 -2.76 -43.87 -27.79
C TRP A 47 -3.17 -45.07 -26.94
N THR A 48 -2.20 -45.90 -26.53
CA THR A 48 -2.42 -47.00 -25.57
C THR A 48 -1.28 -47.07 -24.55
N SER A 49 -1.60 -47.62 -23.38
CA SER A 49 -0.62 -48.16 -22.43
C SER A 49 -1.01 -49.59 -22.02
N PRO A 50 -0.08 -50.56 -22.00
CA PRO A 50 1.25 -50.50 -22.60
C PRO A 50 1.20 -50.12 -24.08
N ALA A 51 2.28 -49.50 -24.56
CA ALA A 51 2.30 -48.91 -25.90
C ALA A 51 2.17 -49.99 -27.00
N ASN A 52 1.33 -49.72 -28.01
CA ASN A 52 1.23 -50.56 -29.19
C ASN A 52 2.46 -50.36 -30.10
N THR A 53 3.49 -51.17 -29.90
CA THR A 53 4.78 -51.09 -30.61
C THR A 53 5.10 -52.39 -31.36
N SER A 54 6.03 -52.30 -32.32
CA SER A 54 6.65 -53.46 -32.97
C SER A 54 8.18 -53.31 -32.86
N PRO A 55 8.90 -54.15 -32.10
CA PRO A 55 8.39 -55.27 -31.28
C PRO A 55 7.43 -54.82 -30.17
N ILE A 56 6.61 -55.75 -29.69
CA ILE A 56 5.64 -55.49 -28.60
C ILE A 56 6.34 -54.97 -27.34
N ALA A 57 5.66 -54.11 -26.58
CA ALA A 57 6.19 -53.58 -25.32
C ALA A 57 6.52 -54.74 -24.37
N SER A 58 7.76 -54.78 -23.87
CA SER A 58 8.28 -55.87 -23.04
C SER A 58 8.60 -55.42 -21.62
N ASN A 59 8.69 -56.38 -20.69
CA ASN A 59 8.96 -56.14 -19.26
C ASN A 59 7.91 -55.24 -18.59
N VAL A 60 6.65 -55.37 -18.99
CA VAL A 60 5.53 -54.63 -18.38
C VAL A 60 5.22 -55.18 -16.99
N ALA A 61 5.18 -54.33 -15.97
CA ALA A 61 4.88 -54.71 -14.60
C ALA A 61 3.58 -55.54 -14.46
N ILE A 62 3.60 -56.60 -13.65
CA ILE A 62 2.41 -57.47 -13.48
C ILE A 62 1.22 -56.77 -12.78
N ASN A 63 1.46 -55.65 -12.09
CA ASN A 63 0.45 -54.79 -11.47
C ASN A 63 0.06 -53.58 -12.33
N THR A 64 0.44 -53.53 -13.61
CA THR A 64 0.07 -52.41 -14.50
C THR A 64 -1.43 -52.37 -14.80
N VAL A 65 -1.95 -51.18 -15.06
CA VAL A 65 -3.25 -50.94 -15.71
C VAL A 65 -3.11 -50.86 -17.24
N VAL A 66 -4.17 -51.20 -17.97
CA VAL A 66 -4.18 -51.16 -19.45
C VAL A 66 -5.13 -50.06 -19.92
N SER A 67 -4.61 -49.06 -20.63
CA SER A 67 -5.34 -47.84 -21.03
C SER A 67 -5.38 -47.65 -22.55
N ALA A 68 -6.42 -46.98 -23.02
CA ALA A 68 -6.53 -46.47 -24.39
C ALA A 68 -7.21 -45.10 -24.44
N THR A 69 -6.63 -44.17 -25.20
CA THR A 69 -7.19 -42.82 -25.44
C THR A 69 -7.85 -42.77 -26.82
N PHE A 70 -9.04 -42.19 -26.89
CA PHE A 70 -9.82 -42.06 -28.12
C PHE A 70 -9.71 -40.65 -28.72
N SER A 71 -9.75 -40.56 -30.05
CA SER A 71 -9.78 -39.29 -30.79
C SER A 71 -11.00 -38.42 -30.48
N LYS A 72 -12.07 -39.01 -29.92
CA LYS A 72 -13.34 -38.36 -29.58
C LYS A 72 -13.86 -38.81 -28.21
N PRO A 73 -14.74 -38.03 -27.56
CA PRO A 73 -15.51 -38.50 -26.40
C PRO A 73 -16.33 -39.75 -26.75
N MET A 74 -16.25 -40.77 -25.90
CA MET A 74 -16.96 -42.03 -26.01
C MET A 74 -18.22 -42.03 -25.14
N THR A 75 -19.22 -42.82 -25.52
CA THR A 75 -20.40 -43.07 -24.70
C THR A 75 -20.03 -44.07 -23.61
N GLU A 76 -19.99 -43.60 -22.35
CA GLU A 76 -19.54 -44.37 -21.18
C GLU A 76 -20.26 -45.74 -21.04
N SER A 77 -21.58 -45.79 -21.24
CA SER A 77 -22.35 -47.04 -21.17
C SER A 77 -22.03 -48.07 -22.27
N THR A 78 -21.29 -47.67 -23.30
CA THR A 78 -20.79 -48.57 -24.36
C THR A 78 -19.35 -49.02 -24.12
N LEU A 79 -18.67 -48.43 -23.14
CA LEU A 79 -17.37 -48.88 -22.65
C LEU A 79 -17.60 -49.81 -21.46
N THR A 80 -17.45 -51.11 -21.69
CA THR A 80 -17.59 -52.17 -20.69
C THR A 80 -16.44 -53.16 -20.82
N THR A 81 -16.29 -54.08 -19.86
CA THR A 81 -15.31 -55.18 -19.95
C THR A 81 -15.58 -56.17 -21.08
N ASN A 82 -16.76 -56.12 -21.72
CA ASN A 82 -17.04 -56.86 -22.96
C ASN A 82 -16.53 -56.12 -24.20
N SER A 83 -16.57 -54.78 -24.20
CA SER A 83 -16.14 -53.96 -25.34
C SER A 83 -14.67 -53.59 -25.30
N PHE A 84 -14.04 -53.65 -24.12
CA PHE A 84 -12.60 -53.52 -23.90
C PHE A 84 -12.18 -54.64 -22.96
N ALA A 85 -11.47 -55.63 -23.49
CA ALA A 85 -11.07 -56.85 -22.79
C ALA A 85 -9.53 -57.05 -22.81
N LEU A 86 -9.05 -57.89 -21.90
CA LEU A 86 -7.64 -58.26 -21.76
C LEU A 86 -7.52 -59.78 -21.56
N ASP A 87 -6.77 -60.44 -22.43
CA ASP A 87 -6.50 -61.89 -22.38
C ASP A 87 -5.00 -62.13 -22.26
N CYS A 88 -4.56 -63.10 -21.44
CA CYS A 88 -3.15 -63.46 -21.30
C CYS A 88 -2.92 -64.94 -21.61
N VAL A 89 -1.89 -65.24 -22.43
CA VAL A 89 -1.70 -66.53 -23.13
C VAL A 89 -1.56 -67.74 -22.17
N ASN A 90 -1.13 -67.53 -20.93
CA ASN A 90 -1.02 -68.60 -19.90
C ASN A 90 -2.05 -68.49 -18.74
N GLY A 91 -3.13 -67.71 -18.89
CA GLY A 91 -4.09 -67.49 -17.78
C GLY A 91 -5.58 -67.39 -18.17
N GLY A 92 -5.90 -67.33 -19.46
CA GLY A 92 -7.28 -67.05 -19.91
C GLY A 92 -7.64 -65.56 -19.78
N THR A 93 -8.93 -65.25 -19.89
CA THR A 93 -9.44 -63.88 -19.82
C THR A 93 -9.23 -63.28 -18.44
N VAL A 94 -8.63 -62.09 -18.40
CA VAL A 94 -8.28 -61.39 -17.16
C VAL A 94 -9.52 -60.71 -16.60
N ALA A 95 -9.88 -61.07 -15.37
CA ALA A 95 -10.89 -60.33 -14.61
C ALA A 95 -10.43 -58.88 -14.42
N THR A 96 -11.24 -57.94 -14.93
CA THR A 96 -10.93 -56.51 -14.96
C THR A 96 -12.14 -55.71 -14.50
N THR A 97 -11.90 -54.48 -14.06
CA THR A 97 -12.92 -53.41 -14.03
C THR A 97 -12.50 -52.34 -15.03
N LEU A 98 -13.45 -51.56 -15.54
CA LEU A 98 -13.18 -50.50 -16.51
C LEU A 98 -13.60 -49.14 -15.94
N THR A 99 -12.78 -48.12 -16.18
CA THR A 99 -13.10 -46.71 -15.93
C THR A 99 -12.95 -45.90 -17.22
N TYR A 100 -13.68 -44.79 -17.35
CA TYR A 100 -13.56 -43.87 -18.48
C TYR A 100 -13.49 -42.42 -18.00
N ASP A 101 -12.40 -41.72 -18.33
CA ASP A 101 -12.25 -40.30 -18.05
C ASP A 101 -12.64 -39.48 -19.29
N VAL A 102 -13.74 -38.74 -19.19
CA VAL A 102 -14.29 -37.94 -20.31
C VAL A 102 -13.36 -36.78 -20.73
N PRO A 103 -12.74 -36.00 -19.82
CA PRO A 103 -11.81 -34.92 -20.19
C PRO A 103 -10.60 -35.38 -21.01
N THR A 104 -9.90 -36.44 -20.55
CA THR A 104 -8.73 -37.02 -21.24
C THR A 104 -9.11 -38.05 -22.31
N ARG A 105 -10.40 -38.39 -22.44
CA ARG A 105 -10.95 -39.39 -23.37
C ARG A 105 -10.29 -40.76 -23.24
N THR A 106 -9.87 -41.13 -22.03
CA THR A 106 -9.07 -42.33 -21.78
C THR A 106 -9.88 -43.37 -21.02
N ALA A 107 -10.01 -44.56 -21.59
CA ALA A 107 -10.56 -45.74 -20.91
C ALA A 107 -9.41 -46.56 -20.31
N THR A 108 -9.59 -47.05 -19.08
CA THR A 108 -8.56 -47.80 -18.35
C THR A 108 -9.16 -49.06 -17.72
N LEU A 109 -8.64 -50.21 -18.13
CA LEU A 109 -8.84 -51.51 -17.50
C LEU A 109 -7.93 -51.65 -16.28
N HIS A 110 -8.53 -51.94 -15.13
CA HIS A 110 -7.84 -52.32 -13.91
C HIS A 110 -8.00 -53.83 -13.70
N PRO A 111 -6.95 -54.64 -13.91
CA PRO A 111 -6.94 -56.05 -13.51
C PRO A 111 -7.28 -56.19 -12.02
N THR A 112 -8.19 -57.10 -11.67
CA THR A 112 -8.60 -57.31 -10.26
C THR A 112 -7.59 -58.17 -9.47
N ALA A 113 -6.56 -58.67 -10.15
CA ALA A 113 -5.41 -59.37 -9.60
C ALA A 113 -4.19 -59.08 -10.49
N ALA A 114 -2.98 -59.33 -9.97
CA ALA A 114 -1.76 -59.20 -10.77
C ALA A 114 -1.80 -60.13 -12.00
N LEU A 115 -1.35 -59.62 -13.14
CA LEU A 115 -1.20 -60.37 -14.39
C LEU A 115 -0.20 -61.52 -14.20
N ALA A 116 -0.36 -62.61 -14.97
CA ALA A 116 0.62 -63.69 -14.96
C ALA A 116 1.99 -63.17 -15.44
N SER A 117 3.07 -63.58 -14.79
CA SER A 117 4.43 -63.12 -15.10
C SER A 117 5.01 -63.78 -16.36
N ASN A 118 5.92 -63.07 -17.04
CA ASN A 118 6.60 -63.52 -18.27
C ASN A 118 5.63 -64.07 -19.35
N THR A 119 4.43 -63.49 -19.48
CA THR A 119 3.41 -63.91 -20.45
C THR A 119 3.11 -62.81 -21.46
N ILE A 120 2.55 -63.17 -22.61
CA ILE A 120 2.01 -62.19 -23.54
C ILE A 120 0.55 -61.96 -23.18
N CYS A 121 0.18 -60.69 -23.00
CA CYS A 121 -1.19 -60.25 -22.85
C CYS A 121 -1.61 -59.45 -24.09
N THR A 122 -2.86 -59.61 -24.50
CA THR A 122 -3.47 -58.97 -25.66
C THR A 122 -4.71 -58.23 -25.21
N ALA A 123 -4.73 -56.93 -25.47
CA ALA A 123 -5.84 -56.05 -25.20
C ALA A 123 -6.65 -55.82 -26.48
N THR A 124 -7.97 -55.94 -26.38
CA THR A 124 -8.89 -55.80 -27.51
C THR A 124 -9.99 -54.82 -27.17
N ILE A 125 -10.15 -53.77 -27.98
CA ILE A 125 -11.32 -52.90 -27.97
C ILE A 125 -12.16 -53.24 -29.20
N ASN A 126 -13.37 -53.74 -29.00
CA ASN A 126 -14.24 -54.19 -30.08
C ASN A 126 -15.12 -53.06 -30.64
N THR A 127 -15.99 -53.39 -31.59
CA THR A 127 -16.90 -52.44 -32.26
C THR A 127 -18.15 -52.06 -31.45
N ASP A 128 -18.32 -52.56 -30.22
CA ASP A 128 -19.42 -52.14 -29.35
C ASP A 128 -19.14 -50.77 -28.70
N ALA A 129 -17.87 -50.41 -28.55
CA ALA A 129 -17.42 -49.11 -28.08
C ALA A 129 -17.77 -48.00 -29.09
N LYS A 130 -18.60 -47.03 -28.68
CA LYS A 130 -19.15 -45.97 -29.55
C LYS A 130 -18.85 -44.57 -29.04
N ASP A 131 -18.74 -43.63 -29.96
CA ASP A 131 -18.61 -42.20 -29.64
C ASP A 131 -19.92 -41.62 -29.07
N SER A 132 -19.89 -40.37 -28.60
CA SER A 132 -21.06 -39.66 -28.09
C SER A 132 -22.16 -39.37 -29.14
N THR A 133 -21.92 -39.69 -30.42
CA THR A 133 -22.90 -39.63 -31.51
C THR A 133 -23.42 -41.01 -31.93
N GLY A 134 -22.94 -42.08 -31.28
CA GLY A 134 -23.33 -43.47 -31.53
C GLY A 134 -22.52 -44.20 -32.60
N LEU A 135 -21.45 -43.59 -33.14
CA LEU A 135 -20.58 -44.22 -34.13
C LEU A 135 -19.58 -45.16 -33.46
N ALA A 136 -19.47 -46.40 -33.95
CA ALA A 136 -18.54 -47.41 -33.46
C ALA A 136 -17.10 -47.20 -33.98
N LEU A 137 -16.13 -47.89 -33.38
CA LEU A 137 -14.84 -48.16 -34.05
C LEU A 137 -15.08 -48.89 -35.39
N LEU A 138 -14.28 -48.57 -36.41
CA LEU A 138 -14.41 -49.18 -37.75
C LEU A 138 -14.09 -50.68 -37.77
N ILE A 139 -13.10 -51.08 -36.98
CA ILE A 139 -12.68 -52.46 -36.73
C ILE A 139 -12.23 -52.58 -35.27
N PRO A 140 -12.19 -53.78 -34.67
CA PRO A 140 -11.57 -53.98 -33.37
C PRO A 140 -10.11 -53.47 -33.36
N TYR A 141 -9.75 -52.73 -32.32
CA TYR A 141 -8.39 -52.28 -32.08
C TYR A 141 -7.71 -53.26 -31.13
N VAL A 142 -6.62 -53.90 -31.59
CA VAL A 142 -5.92 -54.96 -30.86
C VAL A 142 -4.45 -54.60 -30.72
N TRP A 143 -3.88 -54.80 -29.53
CA TRP A 143 -2.44 -54.71 -29.29
C TRP A 143 -2.00 -55.70 -28.21
N SER A 144 -0.72 -56.02 -28.18
CA SER A 144 -0.15 -56.97 -27.23
C SER A 144 1.10 -56.41 -26.55
N PHE A 145 1.42 -56.95 -25.38
CA PHE A 145 2.61 -56.65 -24.59
C PHE A 145 3.06 -57.90 -23.82
N SER A 146 4.32 -57.96 -23.38
CA SER A 146 4.80 -59.02 -22.49
C SER A 146 5.05 -58.53 -21.07
N THR A 147 4.54 -59.28 -20.10
CA THR A 147 4.69 -58.98 -18.68
C THR A 147 6.09 -59.33 -18.16
N ALA A 148 6.53 -58.62 -17.14
CA ALA A 148 7.77 -58.84 -16.42
C ALA A 148 7.68 -60.06 -15.48
N ALA A 149 8.80 -60.38 -14.82
CA ALA A 149 8.87 -61.41 -13.80
C ALA A 149 8.25 -60.97 -12.44
N ALA A 150 8.12 -59.68 -12.19
CA ALA A 150 7.73 -59.10 -10.89
C ALA A 150 6.78 -57.91 -11.05
N ALA A 151 6.19 -57.48 -9.92
CA ALA A 151 5.45 -56.23 -9.81
C ALA A 151 6.42 -55.05 -9.76
N ASP A 152 5.99 -53.89 -10.24
CA ASP A 152 6.71 -52.65 -10.05
C ASP A 152 6.32 -52.04 -8.70
N THR A 153 7.33 -51.73 -7.91
CA THR A 153 7.24 -51.11 -6.58
C THR A 153 8.09 -49.83 -6.52
N THR A 154 8.49 -49.30 -7.68
CA THR A 154 9.29 -48.09 -7.80
C THR A 154 8.35 -46.89 -7.67
N ALA A 155 8.70 -45.93 -6.83
CA ALA A 155 7.92 -44.71 -6.73
C ALA A 155 8.35 -43.71 -7.83
N PRO A 156 7.41 -43.09 -8.56
CA PRO A 156 7.75 -42.05 -9.52
C PRO A 156 8.47 -40.86 -8.86
N THR A 157 9.39 -40.25 -9.62
CA THR A 157 10.19 -39.09 -9.19
C THR A 157 10.13 -37.97 -10.23
N VAL A 158 10.36 -36.73 -9.79
CA VAL A 158 10.46 -35.57 -10.70
C VAL A 158 11.89 -35.48 -11.25
N ILE A 159 12.05 -35.64 -12.56
CA ILE A 159 13.33 -35.45 -13.27
C ILE A 159 13.63 -33.97 -13.49
N ALA A 160 12.62 -33.19 -13.89
CA ALA A 160 12.78 -31.79 -14.24
C ALA A 160 11.52 -30.97 -13.96
N ILE A 161 11.71 -29.69 -13.69
CA ILE A 161 10.63 -28.70 -13.61
C ILE A 161 11.06 -27.38 -14.28
N THR A 162 10.12 -26.75 -14.98
CA THR A 162 10.23 -25.38 -15.51
C THR A 162 9.01 -24.59 -15.03
N PRO A 163 9.16 -23.40 -14.42
CA PRO A 163 10.40 -22.75 -14.02
C PRO A 163 11.26 -23.61 -13.08
N LEU A 164 12.58 -23.41 -13.12
CA LEU A 164 13.50 -24.09 -12.21
C LEU A 164 13.23 -23.66 -10.75
N ASN A 165 13.56 -24.53 -9.80
CA ASN A 165 13.39 -24.22 -8.39
C ASN A 165 14.22 -22.99 -7.97
N ASN A 166 13.58 -22.05 -7.27
CA ASN A 166 14.07 -20.71 -6.94
C ASN A 166 14.40 -19.80 -8.15
N ALA A 167 13.82 -20.05 -9.33
CA ALA A 167 13.99 -19.15 -10.48
C ALA A 167 13.41 -17.76 -10.20
N GLY A 168 14.19 -16.71 -10.46
CA GLY A 168 13.74 -15.31 -10.41
C GLY A 168 13.36 -14.76 -11.79
N SER A 169 12.71 -13.59 -11.81
CA SER A 169 12.35 -12.84 -13.02
C SER A 169 11.56 -13.62 -14.07
N VAL A 170 10.73 -14.57 -13.63
CA VAL A 170 9.91 -15.42 -14.51
C VAL A 170 8.76 -14.60 -15.11
N THR A 171 8.42 -14.82 -16.39
CA THR A 171 7.34 -14.06 -17.02
C THR A 171 5.97 -14.43 -16.44
N VAL A 172 5.09 -13.44 -16.29
CA VAL A 172 3.76 -13.60 -15.67
C VAL A 172 2.78 -14.50 -16.43
N ASN A 173 3.13 -14.88 -17.66
CA ASN A 173 2.40 -15.79 -18.53
C ASN A 173 3.06 -17.18 -18.65
N THR A 174 4.01 -17.53 -17.77
CA THR A 174 4.67 -18.84 -17.84
C THR A 174 3.71 -19.99 -17.52
N ASN A 175 3.93 -21.12 -18.18
CA ASN A 175 3.37 -22.40 -17.76
C ASN A 175 4.34 -23.10 -16.80
N VAL A 176 3.82 -23.99 -15.96
CA VAL A 176 4.65 -24.91 -15.17
C VAL A 176 4.68 -26.26 -15.88
N ASN A 177 5.86 -26.74 -16.24
CA ASN A 177 6.08 -28.00 -16.93
C ASN A 177 6.95 -28.93 -16.07
N VAL A 178 6.50 -30.16 -15.84
CA VAL A 178 7.14 -31.16 -14.97
C VAL A 178 7.36 -32.45 -15.77
N SER A 179 8.54 -33.06 -15.67
CA SER A 179 8.82 -34.38 -16.24
C SER A 179 9.10 -35.41 -15.15
N PHE A 180 8.56 -36.62 -15.29
CA PHE A 180 8.64 -37.72 -14.34
C PHE A 180 9.60 -38.83 -14.80
N SER A 181 10.07 -39.68 -13.87
CA SER A 181 10.94 -40.83 -14.17
C SER A 181 10.30 -41.91 -15.03
N GLU A 182 8.98 -41.96 -15.04
CA GLU A 182 8.18 -43.03 -15.64
C GLU A 182 6.77 -42.53 -15.97
N SER A 183 5.92 -43.40 -16.53
CA SER A 183 4.58 -43.00 -16.91
C SER A 183 3.64 -42.96 -15.72
N MET A 184 3.12 -41.78 -15.43
CA MET A 184 2.04 -41.55 -14.46
C MET A 184 0.71 -42.11 -14.95
N ALA A 185 -0.17 -42.50 -14.01
CA ALA A 185 -1.58 -42.79 -14.29
C ALA A 185 -2.31 -41.47 -14.62
N PRO A 186 -2.84 -41.27 -15.85
CA PRO A 186 -3.36 -39.97 -16.29
C PRO A 186 -4.49 -39.40 -15.42
N SER A 187 -5.35 -40.27 -14.89
CA SER A 187 -6.45 -39.91 -13.98
C SER A 187 -6.00 -39.33 -12.64
N THR A 188 -4.74 -39.56 -12.24
CA THR A 188 -4.18 -39.03 -10.99
C THR A 188 -3.46 -37.68 -11.18
N VAL A 189 -3.15 -37.28 -12.41
CA VAL A 189 -2.40 -36.05 -12.74
C VAL A 189 -3.40 -34.95 -13.13
N THR A 190 -3.87 -34.21 -12.14
CA THR A 190 -4.99 -33.25 -12.28
C THR A 190 -4.70 -31.94 -11.56
N ALA A 191 -5.59 -30.95 -11.71
CA ALA A 191 -5.48 -29.66 -11.03
C ALA A 191 -5.66 -29.70 -9.50
N SER A 192 -6.07 -30.85 -8.93
CA SER A 192 -6.08 -31.05 -7.46
C SER A 192 -4.77 -31.65 -6.93
N THR A 193 -4.01 -32.35 -7.77
CA THR A 193 -2.78 -33.07 -7.39
C THR A 193 -1.50 -32.37 -7.87
N MET A 194 -1.59 -31.55 -8.91
CA MET A 194 -0.58 -30.56 -9.34
C MET A 194 -1.17 -29.15 -9.18
N THR A 195 -0.69 -28.41 -8.18
CA THR A 195 -1.22 -27.09 -7.81
C THR A 195 -0.15 -26.00 -7.88
N LEU A 196 -0.60 -24.76 -8.13
CA LEU A 196 0.20 -23.54 -8.11
C LEU A 196 -0.44 -22.55 -7.13
N ARG A 197 0.34 -21.97 -6.21
CA ARG A 197 -0.15 -21.03 -5.18
C ARG A 197 0.72 -19.79 -5.11
N ASN A 198 0.11 -18.62 -4.92
CA ASN A 198 0.81 -17.43 -4.44
C ASN A 198 1.23 -17.70 -2.98
N THR A 199 2.54 -17.71 -2.72
CA THR A 199 3.10 -18.13 -1.43
C THR A 199 2.77 -17.14 -0.31
N THR A 200 2.76 -15.84 -0.61
CA THR A 200 2.52 -14.76 0.37
C THR A 200 1.06 -14.66 0.78
N LEU A 201 0.13 -14.76 -0.19
CA LEU A 201 -1.31 -14.66 0.06
C LEU A 201 -1.96 -16.01 0.38
N ASN A 202 -1.24 -17.12 0.19
CA ASN A 202 -1.73 -18.49 0.29
C ASN A 202 -2.99 -18.74 -0.58
N THR A 203 -3.09 -18.08 -1.73
CA THR A 203 -4.18 -18.23 -2.70
C THR A 203 -3.79 -19.17 -3.83
N ALA A 204 -4.72 -20.03 -4.26
CA ALA A 204 -4.51 -20.92 -5.40
C ALA A 204 -4.64 -20.14 -6.73
N VAL A 205 -3.75 -20.45 -7.68
CA VAL A 205 -3.88 -20.01 -9.06
C VAL A 205 -4.83 -20.96 -9.78
N THR A 206 -5.86 -20.43 -10.43
CA THR A 206 -6.72 -21.24 -11.30
C THR A 206 -5.98 -21.57 -12.60
N GLY A 207 -6.01 -22.84 -13.01
CA GLY A 207 -5.36 -23.31 -14.23
C GLY A 207 -5.84 -24.69 -14.63
N THR A 208 -5.40 -25.15 -15.79
CA THR A 208 -5.64 -26.51 -16.31
C THR A 208 -4.36 -27.33 -16.23
N VAL A 209 -4.48 -28.64 -15.99
CA VAL A 209 -3.37 -29.59 -16.03
C VAL A 209 -3.57 -30.54 -17.21
N LEU A 210 -2.52 -30.71 -18.02
CA LEU A 210 -2.47 -31.66 -19.12
C LEU A 210 -1.29 -32.61 -18.92
N TYR A 211 -1.56 -33.91 -18.74
CA TYR A 211 -0.55 -34.95 -18.81
C TYR A 211 -0.31 -35.38 -20.26
N VAL A 212 0.95 -35.58 -20.63
CA VAL A 212 1.43 -35.97 -21.96
C VAL A 212 2.20 -37.29 -21.82
N PRO A 213 1.54 -38.46 -22.01
CA PRO A 213 2.15 -39.76 -21.77
C PRO A 213 3.35 -40.06 -22.67
N SER A 214 3.41 -39.51 -23.88
CA SER A 214 4.53 -39.71 -24.81
C SER A 214 5.86 -39.10 -24.35
N SER A 215 5.85 -38.27 -23.31
CA SER A 215 7.03 -37.63 -22.74
C SER A 215 7.05 -37.65 -21.21
N ASN A 216 6.24 -38.51 -20.56
CA ASN A 216 6.09 -38.59 -19.11
C ASN A 216 6.03 -37.21 -18.42
N SER A 217 5.27 -36.25 -18.99
CA SER A 217 5.31 -34.86 -18.54
C SER A 217 3.92 -34.28 -18.29
N ALA A 218 3.81 -33.38 -17.31
CA ALA A 218 2.59 -32.65 -16.98
C ALA A 218 2.80 -31.14 -17.13
N VAL A 219 1.82 -30.46 -17.75
CA VAL A 219 1.83 -29.01 -17.93
C VAL A 219 0.65 -28.39 -17.20
N PHE A 220 0.92 -27.55 -16.21
CA PHE A 220 -0.06 -26.63 -15.62
C PHE A 220 -0.04 -25.30 -16.38
N THR A 221 -1.20 -24.92 -16.91
CA THR A 221 -1.41 -23.67 -17.67
C THR A 221 -2.36 -22.77 -16.87
N PRO A 222 -1.90 -21.60 -16.37
CA PRO A 222 -2.78 -20.64 -15.69
C PRO A 222 -3.93 -20.15 -16.59
N THR A 223 -5.13 -19.97 -16.02
CA THR A 223 -6.31 -19.53 -16.76
C THR A 223 -6.28 -18.01 -17.01
N LEU A 224 -6.20 -17.61 -18.29
CA LEU A 224 -6.41 -16.22 -18.71
C LEU A 224 -7.88 -15.78 -18.51
N PRO A 225 -8.18 -14.50 -18.22
CA PRO A 225 -7.36 -13.30 -18.50
C PRO A 225 -6.49 -12.80 -17.34
N THR A 226 -6.44 -13.46 -16.19
CA THR A 226 -5.61 -13.06 -15.05
C THR A 226 -4.24 -13.77 -15.11
N PRO A 227 -3.17 -13.12 -15.62
CA PRO A 227 -1.83 -13.69 -15.52
C PRO A 227 -1.38 -13.75 -14.06
N LEU A 228 -0.23 -14.37 -13.81
CA LEU A 228 0.42 -14.34 -12.50
C LEU A 228 0.71 -12.87 -12.10
N ALA A 229 0.63 -12.56 -10.81
CA ALA A 229 0.97 -11.24 -10.31
C ALA A 229 2.49 -10.97 -10.47
N ASN A 230 2.88 -9.72 -10.69
CA ASN A 230 4.29 -9.31 -10.78
C ASN A 230 4.99 -9.38 -9.42
N ASN A 231 6.32 -9.51 -9.41
CA ASN A 231 7.18 -9.58 -8.22
C ASN A 231 6.65 -10.51 -7.10
N THR A 232 6.05 -11.64 -7.51
CA THR A 232 5.29 -12.51 -6.61
C THR A 232 5.95 -13.88 -6.56
N LEU A 233 6.20 -14.36 -5.34
CA LEU A 233 6.65 -15.72 -5.09
C LEU A 233 5.48 -16.69 -5.26
N TYR A 234 5.70 -17.71 -6.09
CA TYR A 234 4.78 -18.80 -6.32
C TYR A 234 5.39 -20.14 -5.88
N THR A 235 4.55 -21.02 -5.35
CA THR A 235 4.89 -22.40 -5.00
C THR A 235 4.10 -23.37 -5.86
N VAL A 236 4.81 -24.26 -6.54
CA VAL A 236 4.28 -25.47 -7.18
C VAL A 236 4.28 -26.58 -6.14
N THR A 237 3.18 -27.31 -6.01
CA THR A 237 3.06 -28.47 -5.13
C THR A 237 2.48 -29.66 -5.90
N LEU A 238 3.19 -30.79 -5.85
CA LEU A 238 2.80 -32.08 -6.43
C LEU A 238 2.52 -33.07 -5.28
N SER A 239 1.28 -33.54 -5.17
CA SER A 239 0.84 -34.39 -4.06
C SER A 239 1.20 -35.87 -4.25
N THR A 240 1.34 -36.60 -3.14
CA THR A 240 1.49 -38.08 -3.12
C THR A 240 0.26 -38.85 -3.62
N ALA A 241 -0.85 -38.17 -3.96
CA ALA A 241 -2.00 -38.79 -4.61
C ALA A 241 -1.79 -39.03 -6.12
N MET A 242 -0.70 -38.53 -6.71
CA MET A 242 -0.29 -38.92 -8.07
C MET A 242 0.45 -40.26 -8.04
N THR A 243 0.02 -41.21 -8.87
CA THR A 243 0.64 -42.54 -8.97
C THR A 243 1.18 -42.81 -10.37
N ASP A 244 2.09 -43.76 -10.48
CA ASP A 244 2.40 -44.44 -11.75
C ASP A 244 1.22 -45.32 -12.23
N LEU A 245 1.43 -46.02 -13.34
CA LEU A 245 0.49 -47.02 -13.90
C LEU A 245 0.43 -48.35 -13.12
N ALA A 246 1.30 -48.55 -12.13
CA ALA A 246 1.40 -49.74 -11.28
C ALA A 246 0.75 -49.54 -9.89
N GLY A 247 0.36 -48.30 -9.57
CA GLY A 247 -0.28 -47.87 -8.34
C GLY A 247 0.68 -47.27 -7.30
N ASN A 248 1.97 -47.11 -7.60
CA ASN A 248 2.94 -46.54 -6.67
C ASN A 248 2.80 -45.00 -6.62
N PRO A 249 2.59 -44.39 -5.45
CA PRO A 249 2.52 -42.94 -5.31
C PRO A 249 3.90 -42.29 -5.42
N LEU A 250 3.94 -40.97 -5.71
CA LEU A 250 5.14 -40.18 -5.41
C LEU A 250 5.58 -40.43 -3.96
N ALA A 251 6.86 -40.72 -3.75
CA ALA A 251 7.39 -41.09 -2.43
C ALA A 251 7.22 -39.99 -1.36
N SER A 252 7.13 -38.73 -1.78
CA SER A 252 6.81 -37.58 -0.92
C SER A 252 6.19 -36.46 -1.76
N THR A 253 5.53 -35.51 -1.09
CA THR A 253 5.03 -34.29 -1.73
C THR A 253 6.21 -33.48 -2.24
N PHE A 254 6.30 -33.29 -3.56
CA PHE A 254 7.33 -32.45 -4.17
C PHE A 254 6.88 -30.99 -4.20
N THR A 255 7.77 -30.08 -3.82
CA THR A 255 7.55 -28.63 -3.87
C THR A 255 8.67 -27.92 -4.60
N SER A 256 8.32 -26.85 -5.32
CA SER A 256 9.27 -25.99 -6.03
C SER A 256 8.75 -24.56 -6.03
N THR A 257 9.64 -23.57 -6.05
CA THR A 257 9.27 -22.15 -6.03
C THR A 257 9.83 -21.38 -7.22
N PHE A 258 9.18 -20.29 -7.59
CA PHE A 258 9.73 -19.28 -8.50
C PHE A 258 9.12 -17.90 -8.23
N THR A 259 9.82 -16.84 -8.60
CA THR A 259 9.37 -15.45 -8.45
C THR A 259 9.17 -14.83 -9.83
N THR A 260 7.99 -14.25 -10.05
CA THR A 260 7.70 -13.51 -11.28
C THR A 260 8.50 -12.21 -11.38
N ALA A 261 8.74 -11.73 -12.60
CA ALA A 261 9.36 -10.42 -12.84
C ALA A 261 8.56 -9.29 -12.18
N ALA A 262 9.26 -8.24 -11.76
CA ALA A 262 8.64 -6.98 -11.37
C ALA A 262 7.98 -6.30 -12.59
N LEU A 263 7.06 -5.37 -12.33
CA LEU A 263 6.60 -4.46 -13.38
C LEU A 263 7.83 -3.69 -13.92
N PRO A 264 7.99 -3.54 -15.25
CA PRO A 264 8.91 -2.54 -15.79
C PRO A 264 8.45 -1.17 -15.30
N ASP A 265 9.35 -0.43 -14.65
CA ASP A 265 9.07 0.98 -14.40
C ASP A 265 9.05 1.71 -15.75
N THR A 266 7.94 2.38 -15.99
CA THR A 266 7.64 3.12 -17.23
C THR A 266 7.21 4.55 -16.92
N THR A 267 7.31 4.94 -15.65
CA THR A 267 7.22 6.34 -15.22
C THR A 267 8.36 7.11 -15.89
N ARG A 268 8.12 8.37 -16.24
CA ARG A 268 9.15 9.22 -16.82
C ARG A 268 9.51 10.32 -15.83
N PRO A 269 10.80 10.65 -15.68
CA PRO A 269 11.20 11.75 -14.84
C PRO A 269 10.69 13.07 -15.39
N THR A 270 10.27 13.94 -14.47
CA THR A 270 9.84 15.30 -14.73
C THR A 270 10.59 16.26 -13.80
N VAL A 271 10.78 17.51 -14.21
CA VAL A 271 11.31 18.56 -13.31
C VAL A 271 10.14 19.13 -12.50
N THR A 272 10.25 19.06 -11.17
CA THR A 272 9.21 19.52 -10.22
C THR A 272 9.48 20.92 -9.69
N VAL A 273 10.75 21.31 -9.63
CA VAL A 273 11.20 22.65 -9.20
C VAL A 273 12.42 23.05 -10.02
N ASN A 274 12.48 24.31 -10.47
CA ASN A 274 13.66 24.90 -11.10
C ASN A 274 14.06 26.20 -10.39
N PHE A 275 15.37 26.49 -10.37
CA PHE A 275 15.91 27.75 -9.91
C PHE A 275 16.97 28.29 -10.90
N PRO A 276 16.98 29.59 -11.24
CA PRO A 276 15.95 30.59 -10.93
C PRO A 276 14.58 30.17 -11.48
N ALA A 277 13.50 30.73 -10.91
CA ALA A 277 12.15 30.50 -11.41
C ALA A 277 12.03 30.95 -12.88
N ASP A 278 11.12 30.36 -13.65
CA ASP A 278 10.97 30.73 -15.06
C ASP A 278 10.54 32.20 -15.22
N ALA A 279 11.11 32.84 -16.25
CA ALA A 279 11.05 34.27 -16.53
C ALA A 279 11.51 35.21 -15.38
N ALA A 280 12.22 34.71 -14.36
CA ALA A 280 12.70 35.55 -13.26
C ALA A 280 13.66 36.65 -13.75
N THR A 281 13.49 37.87 -13.25
CA THR A 281 14.34 39.03 -13.58
C THR A 281 15.10 39.54 -12.36
N GLY A 282 16.32 40.06 -12.57
CA GLY A 282 17.14 40.61 -11.48
C GLY A 282 17.85 39.53 -10.66
N VAL A 283 18.01 38.32 -11.21
CA VAL A 283 18.76 37.22 -10.59
C VAL A 283 20.22 37.64 -10.38
N ALA A 284 20.81 37.37 -9.22
CA ALA A 284 22.21 37.69 -8.98
C ALA A 284 23.14 36.98 -9.98
N ASN A 285 24.18 37.67 -10.44
CA ASN A 285 25.02 37.15 -11.53
C ASN A 285 25.92 35.97 -11.14
N ASN A 286 26.06 35.67 -9.84
CA ASN A 286 26.76 34.52 -9.28
C ASN A 286 25.82 33.39 -8.81
N THR A 287 24.51 33.49 -9.07
CA THR A 287 23.53 32.45 -8.73
C THR A 287 23.80 31.13 -9.46
N ALA A 288 23.82 30.03 -8.70
CA ALA A 288 23.77 28.67 -9.20
C ALA A 288 22.38 28.33 -9.77
N ILE A 289 22.37 27.58 -10.87
CA ILE A 289 21.15 27.20 -11.61
C ILE A 289 20.85 25.74 -11.26
N SER A 290 19.60 25.40 -10.91
CA SER A 290 19.25 24.05 -10.46
C SER A 290 17.88 23.56 -10.93
N ALA A 291 17.71 22.24 -10.92
CA ALA A 291 16.45 21.55 -11.23
C ALA A 291 16.30 20.31 -10.33
N THR A 292 15.11 20.12 -9.75
CA THR A 292 14.77 18.95 -8.92
C THR A 292 13.81 18.03 -9.68
N PHE A 293 14.04 16.72 -9.61
CA PHE A 293 13.26 15.72 -10.36
C PHE A 293 12.15 15.04 -9.52
N SER A 294 11.14 14.48 -10.21
CA SER A 294 10.04 13.70 -9.60
C SER A 294 10.49 12.38 -8.96
N GLU A 295 11.58 11.79 -9.45
CA GLU A 295 12.07 10.47 -9.10
C GLU A 295 13.61 10.42 -9.05
N ASP A 296 14.16 9.27 -8.69
CA ASP A 296 15.61 9.08 -8.58
C ASP A 296 16.25 8.95 -9.97
N MET A 297 17.23 9.80 -10.25
CA MET A 297 17.91 9.86 -11.55
C MET A 297 19.18 8.99 -11.57
N THR A 298 19.47 8.42 -12.73
CA THR A 298 20.81 7.85 -13.01
C THR A 298 21.81 8.99 -13.04
N ALA A 299 22.64 9.12 -12.00
CA ALA A 299 23.54 10.26 -11.81
C ALA A 299 24.50 10.51 -12.99
N SER A 300 24.95 9.46 -13.69
CA SER A 300 25.79 9.57 -14.89
C SER A 300 25.06 10.03 -16.16
N SER A 301 23.73 10.14 -16.12
CA SER A 301 22.91 10.79 -17.16
C SER A 301 22.66 12.28 -16.88
N ILE A 302 23.14 12.78 -15.74
CA ILE A 302 22.99 14.17 -15.29
C ILE A 302 24.35 14.87 -15.37
N ASP A 303 24.70 15.30 -16.58
CA ASP A 303 25.95 15.98 -16.91
C ASP A 303 25.73 17.25 -17.76
N ALA A 304 26.83 17.86 -18.23
CA ALA A 304 26.82 19.07 -19.06
C ALA A 304 26.25 18.88 -20.50
N SER A 305 25.92 17.65 -20.91
CA SER A 305 25.15 17.37 -22.13
C SER A 305 23.65 17.28 -21.85
N SER A 306 23.29 16.85 -20.64
CA SER A 306 21.90 16.77 -20.19
C SER A 306 21.36 18.06 -19.58
N PHE A 307 22.21 18.90 -18.98
CA PHE A 307 21.84 20.17 -18.36
C PHE A 307 22.73 21.26 -18.92
N THR A 308 22.15 22.13 -19.73
CA THR A 308 22.84 23.21 -20.45
C THR A 308 22.29 24.58 -20.06
N LEU A 309 23.12 25.60 -20.29
CA LEU A 309 22.77 27.01 -20.09
C LEU A 309 23.26 27.80 -21.30
N THR A 310 22.39 28.61 -21.90
CA THR A 310 22.66 29.40 -23.11
C THR A 310 22.51 30.89 -22.82
N ASN A 311 23.50 31.69 -23.21
CA ASN A 311 23.40 33.15 -23.22
C ASN A 311 22.64 33.59 -24.47
N MET A 312 21.47 34.22 -24.30
CA MET A 312 20.60 34.59 -25.41
C MET A 312 21.02 35.88 -26.11
N ALA A 313 21.87 36.70 -25.51
CA ALA A 313 22.43 37.90 -26.16
C ALA A 313 23.51 37.53 -27.19
N THR A 314 24.27 36.45 -26.96
CA THR A 314 25.33 35.97 -27.86
C THR A 314 24.94 34.71 -28.63
N SER A 315 23.85 34.02 -28.26
CA SER A 315 23.48 32.69 -28.76
C SER A 315 24.57 31.63 -28.56
N THR A 316 25.31 31.72 -27.45
CA THR A 316 26.41 30.78 -27.11
C THR A 316 26.12 30.05 -25.80
N ALA A 317 26.48 28.76 -25.74
CA ALA A 317 26.48 28.01 -24.49
C ALA A 317 27.43 28.64 -23.46
N VAL A 318 27.01 28.67 -22.20
CA VAL A 318 27.85 29.01 -21.04
C VAL A 318 28.63 27.75 -20.65
N THR A 319 29.93 27.88 -20.41
CA THR A 319 30.72 26.76 -19.87
C THR A 319 30.51 26.64 -18.36
N GLY A 320 30.17 25.44 -17.90
CA GLY A 320 29.96 25.13 -16.49
C GLY A 320 30.12 23.64 -16.20
N THR A 321 30.09 23.28 -14.92
CA THR A 321 30.00 21.89 -14.44
C THR A 321 28.58 21.60 -13.98
N VAL A 322 28.18 20.33 -14.08
CA VAL A 322 26.90 19.84 -13.58
C VAL A 322 27.17 18.82 -12.48
N GLY A 323 26.54 19.02 -11.32
CA GLY A 323 26.53 18.05 -10.22
C GLY A 323 25.11 17.59 -9.93
N PHE A 324 24.95 16.32 -9.58
CA PHE A 324 23.67 15.75 -9.12
C PHE A 324 23.77 15.31 -7.66
N THR A 325 22.76 15.68 -6.86
CA THR A 325 22.66 15.31 -5.44
C THR A 325 21.50 14.32 -5.26
N PRO A 326 21.76 13.00 -5.16
CA PRO A 326 20.70 11.99 -5.14
C PRO A 326 19.71 12.16 -3.99
N SER A 327 20.19 12.55 -2.80
CA SER A 327 19.35 12.71 -1.60
C SER A 327 18.30 13.82 -1.69
N SER A 328 18.51 14.82 -2.55
CA SER A 328 17.53 15.89 -2.82
C SER A 328 16.94 15.82 -4.23
N ARG A 329 17.35 14.84 -5.04
CA ARG A 329 17.01 14.72 -6.48
C ARG A 329 17.32 15.99 -7.28
N THR A 330 18.32 16.77 -6.87
CA THR A 330 18.62 18.08 -7.46
C THR A 330 19.88 18.01 -8.32
N ALA A 331 19.76 18.43 -9.59
CA ALA A 331 20.89 18.80 -10.43
C ALA A 331 21.20 20.29 -10.26
N THR A 332 22.49 20.63 -10.25
CA THR A 332 22.98 22.02 -10.19
C THR A 332 24.02 22.24 -11.28
N PHE A 333 23.82 23.27 -12.10
CA PHE A 333 24.77 23.81 -13.06
C PHE A 333 25.52 24.99 -12.43
N THR A 334 26.85 24.90 -12.41
CA THR A 334 27.76 25.92 -11.87
C THR A 334 28.63 26.49 -13.00
N PRO A 335 28.48 27.78 -13.38
CA PRO A 335 29.34 28.41 -14.38
C PRO A 335 30.83 28.36 -13.99
N THR A 336 31.71 28.06 -14.94
CA THR A 336 33.16 27.94 -14.71
C THR A 336 34.00 28.95 -15.49
N SER A 337 33.48 29.52 -16.57
CA SER A 337 34.15 30.62 -17.28
C SER A 337 33.13 31.53 -18.00
N PRO A 338 32.89 32.77 -17.51
CA PRO A 338 33.33 33.26 -16.20
C PRO A 338 32.65 32.45 -15.08
N ASN A 339 33.17 32.55 -13.85
CA ASN A 339 32.52 32.01 -12.65
C ASN A 339 31.27 32.82 -12.22
N THR A 340 30.93 33.86 -12.99
CA THR A 340 29.71 34.64 -12.91
C THR A 340 29.12 34.76 -14.31
N LEU A 341 27.79 34.87 -14.38
CA LEU A 341 27.05 35.13 -15.60
C LEU A 341 27.22 36.60 -16.04
N ALA A 342 27.01 36.86 -17.34
CA ALA A 342 26.97 38.22 -17.85
C ALA A 342 25.81 39.03 -17.22
N ASN A 343 26.02 40.32 -16.99
CA ASN A 343 25.06 41.22 -16.34
C ASN A 343 23.86 41.56 -17.25
N ASN A 344 22.67 41.79 -16.66
CA ASN A 344 21.42 42.15 -17.35
C ASN A 344 21.13 41.29 -18.60
N THR A 345 21.52 40.03 -18.57
CA THR A 345 21.54 39.14 -19.73
C THR A 345 20.47 38.07 -19.55
N LEU A 346 19.68 37.85 -20.60
CA LEU A 346 18.73 36.74 -20.67
C LEU A 346 19.49 35.44 -20.91
N PHE A 347 19.23 34.44 -20.07
CA PHE A 347 19.70 33.08 -20.22
C PHE A 347 18.53 32.12 -20.39
N THR A 348 18.79 31.04 -21.10
CA THR A 348 17.89 29.88 -21.22
C THR A 348 18.61 28.66 -20.67
N ALA A 349 18.03 28.04 -19.65
CA ALA A 349 18.47 26.78 -19.09
C ALA A 349 17.63 25.63 -19.68
N THR A 350 18.24 24.45 -19.82
CA THR A 350 17.59 23.30 -20.47
C THR A 350 18.06 21.99 -19.84
N ILE A 351 17.12 21.19 -19.32
CA ILE A 351 17.32 19.76 -19.08
C ILE A 351 16.83 19.01 -20.33
N THR A 352 17.72 18.27 -21.00
CA THR A 352 17.38 17.55 -22.23
C THR A 352 16.82 16.15 -21.96
N THR A 353 16.21 15.51 -22.96
CA THR A 353 15.80 14.10 -22.90
C THR A 353 16.97 13.09 -22.76
N LEU A 354 18.22 13.55 -22.60
CA LEU A 354 19.35 12.68 -22.25
C LEU A 354 19.37 12.30 -20.77
N ALA A 355 18.76 13.10 -19.89
CA ALA A 355 18.61 12.79 -18.48
C ALA A 355 17.60 11.64 -18.27
N LYS A 356 17.93 10.71 -17.37
CA LYS A 356 17.16 9.47 -17.15
C LYS A 356 17.00 9.09 -15.69
N ASP A 357 15.91 8.39 -15.40
CA ASP A 357 15.68 7.71 -14.12
C ASP A 357 16.63 6.49 -13.94
N LEU A 358 16.46 5.72 -12.86
CA LEU A 358 17.17 4.46 -12.62
C LEU A 358 16.70 3.29 -13.51
N ALA A 359 15.52 3.39 -14.15
CA ALA A 359 14.98 2.39 -15.07
C ALA A 359 15.28 2.69 -16.56
N ASN A 360 16.09 3.72 -16.83
CA ASN A 360 16.51 4.19 -18.15
C ASN A 360 15.36 4.82 -18.99
N ASN A 361 14.26 5.24 -18.36
CA ASN A 361 13.25 6.14 -18.92
C ASN A 361 13.80 7.57 -19.01
N THR A 362 13.48 8.25 -20.11
CA THR A 362 13.89 9.65 -20.38
C THR A 362 12.77 10.62 -20.04
N LEU A 363 13.12 11.91 -19.82
CA LEU A 363 12.13 12.99 -19.87
C LEU A 363 11.28 12.87 -21.15
N ALA A 364 10.01 13.28 -21.08
CA ALA A 364 9.11 13.22 -22.23
C ALA A 364 9.52 14.18 -23.36
N THR A 365 9.99 15.37 -22.99
CA THR A 365 10.56 16.42 -23.84
C THR A 365 11.66 17.14 -23.06
N ASP A 366 12.47 17.95 -23.73
CA ASP A 366 13.36 18.89 -23.04
C ASP A 366 12.54 19.82 -22.12
N PHE A 367 13.02 20.03 -20.89
CA PHE A 367 12.48 20.99 -19.95
C PHE A 367 13.30 22.28 -20.04
N VAL A 368 12.65 23.37 -20.43
CA VAL A 368 13.30 24.65 -20.76
C VAL A 368 12.71 25.76 -19.90
N TRP A 369 13.57 26.61 -19.34
CA TRP A 369 13.16 27.83 -18.63
C TRP A 369 14.15 28.97 -18.89
N THR A 370 13.73 30.18 -18.56
CA THR A 370 14.48 31.41 -18.79
C THR A 370 14.65 32.23 -17.52
N PHE A 371 15.71 33.04 -17.47
CA PHE A 371 15.88 34.05 -16.44
C PHE A 371 16.81 35.18 -16.91
N THR A 372 16.68 36.36 -16.32
CA THR A 372 17.51 37.54 -16.61
C THR A 372 18.31 37.94 -15.37
N THR A 373 19.63 38.02 -15.52
CA THR A 373 20.54 38.44 -14.45
C THR A 373 20.41 39.93 -14.12
N SER A 374 20.97 40.36 -12.99
CA SER A 374 21.11 41.75 -12.58
C SER A 374 22.52 42.30 -12.93
N ASN A 375 22.88 43.46 -12.37
CA ASN A 375 24.22 44.05 -12.48
C ASN A 375 25.20 43.55 -11.40
N THR A 376 24.73 42.86 -10.37
CA THR A 376 25.51 42.54 -9.17
C THR A 376 25.36 41.08 -8.78
N GLY A 377 26.43 40.50 -8.24
CA GLY A 377 26.33 39.25 -7.50
C GLY A 377 25.63 39.47 -6.16
N ASP A 378 25.07 38.40 -5.61
CA ASP A 378 24.66 38.39 -4.21
C ASP A 378 25.92 38.21 -3.36
N THR A 379 26.06 39.05 -2.34
CA THR A 379 27.16 39.01 -1.37
C THR A 379 26.61 38.95 0.05
N THR A 380 25.32 38.68 0.20
CA THR A 380 24.64 38.55 1.49
C THR A 380 25.01 37.19 2.08
N ALA A 381 25.46 37.16 3.33
CA ALA A 381 25.70 35.88 4.00
C ALA A 381 24.38 35.35 4.57
N PRO A 382 24.02 34.07 4.35
CA PRO A 382 22.82 33.50 4.92
C PRO A 382 22.86 33.50 6.45
N THR A 383 21.68 33.62 7.06
CA THR A 383 21.47 33.61 8.51
C THR A 383 20.33 32.67 8.88
N VAL A 384 20.36 32.12 10.10
CA VAL A 384 19.23 31.36 10.66
C VAL A 384 18.25 32.34 11.32
N THR A 385 17.00 32.33 10.86
CA THR A 385 15.94 33.27 11.29
C THR A 385 14.99 32.66 12.31
N LEU A 386 14.82 31.34 12.32
CA LEU A 386 13.97 30.61 13.25
C LEU A 386 14.50 29.19 13.47
N VAL A 387 14.36 28.67 14.69
CA VAL A 387 14.64 27.27 15.04
C VAL A 387 13.49 26.65 15.83
N SER A 388 13.27 25.35 15.65
CA SER A 388 12.42 24.52 16.52
C SER A 388 13.16 23.23 16.84
N PRO A 389 13.32 22.82 18.11
CA PRO A 389 12.88 23.52 19.32
C PRO A 389 13.56 24.89 19.50
N LEU A 390 12.89 25.81 20.20
CA LEU A 390 13.47 27.10 20.58
C LEU A 390 14.73 26.93 21.44
N ASN A 391 15.65 27.90 21.37
CA ASN A 391 16.87 27.89 22.18
C ASN A 391 16.55 27.91 23.68
N GLY A 392 17.10 26.97 24.45
CA GLY A 392 16.82 26.78 25.87
C GLY A 392 15.50 26.06 26.18
N ALA A 393 14.77 25.57 25.16
CA ALA A 393 13.55 24.79 25.38
C ALA A 393 13.80 23.55 26.25
N THR A 394 12.89 23.23 27.16
CA THR A 394 12.96 22.04 28.03
C THR A 394 11.71 21.19 27.89
N GLY A 395 11.83 19.89 28.16
CA GLY A 395 10.71 18.96 28.02
C GLY A 395 10.38 18.58 26.57
N VAL A 396 11.30 18.83 25.62
CA VAL A 396 11.10 18.52 24.19
C VAL A 396 10.87 17.01 24.01
N CYS A 397 9.79 16.62 23.33
CA CYS A 397 9.45 15.23 23.12
C CYS A 397 10.51 14.46 22.29
N LEU A 398 10.72 13.18 22.60
CA LEU A 398 11.89 12.40 22.14
C LEU A 398 11.97 12.28 20.61
N THR A 399 10.83 12.17 19.94
CA THR A 399 10.73 11.99 18.48
C THR A 399 10.63 13.30 17.70
N LYS A 400 10.94 14.44 18.34
CA LYS A 400 10.86 15.76 17.71
C LYS A 400 11.95 15.93 16.64
N SER A 401 11.58 16.44 15.47
CA SER A 401 12.55 16.91 14.48
C SER A 401 13.13 18.26 14.90
N VAL A 402 14.42 18.47 14.62
CA VAL A 402 15.13 19.73 14.90
C VAL A 402 15.25 20.50 13.60
N THR A 403 14.91 21.77 13.58
CA THR A 403 14.76 22.57 12.35
C THR A 403 15.46 23.91 12.45
N ALA A 404 15.95 24.40 11.31
CA ALA A 404 16.48 25.74 11.12
C ALA A 404 15.92 26.35 9.82
N THR A 405 15.36 27.55 9.93
CA THR A 405 14.86 28.34 8.79
C THR A 405 15.91 29.38 8.41
N PHE A 406 16.20 29.54 7.13
CA PHE A 406 17.20 30.50 6.64
C PHE A 406 16.59 31.82 6.12
N SER A 407 17.37 32.90 6.11
CA SER A 407 17.00 34.19 5.51
C SER A 407 16.67 34.07 4.02
N GLU A 408 17.39 33.21 3.31
CA GLU A 408 17.39 33.08 1.86
C GLU A 408 17.42 31.63 1.39
N ALA A 409 17.46 31.43 0.07
CA ALA A 409 17.50 30.11 -0.54
C ALA A 409 18.92 29.54 -0.46
N MET A 410 19.05 28.37 0.16
CA MET A 410 20.33 27.71 0.40
C MET A 410 20.70 26.77 -0.75
N ALA A 411 22.00 26.59 -1.01
CA ALA A 411 22.47 25.51 -1.88
C ALA A 411 22.19 24.16 -1.21
N PRO A 412 21.30 23.30 -1.76
CA PRO A 412 20.83 22.11 -1.04
C PRO A 412 21.94 21.13 -0.69
N ALA A 413 22.96 21.00 -1.56
CA ALA A 413 24.12 20.15 -1.33
C ALA A 413 25.01 20.61 -0.15
N SER A 414 24.93 21.89 0.25
CA SER A 414 25.63 22.40 1.44
C SER A 414 24.91 22.06 2.75
N ILE A 415 23.61 21.76 2.69
CA ILE A 415 22.78 21.38 3.84
C ILE A 415 22.82 19.86 4.00
N SER A 416 23.68 19.39 4.91
CA SER A 416 23.91 17.96 5.14
C SER A 416 24.23 17.66 6.60
N ALA A 417 24.31 16.38 6.98
CA ALA A 417 24.67 15.95 8.34
C ALA A 417 26.11 16.34 8.77
N SER A 418 26.97 16.83 7.87
CA SER A 418 28.27 17.42 8.26
C SER A 418 28.17 18.89 8.65
N ASN A 419 27.15 19.59 8.15
CA ASN A 419 27.00 21.04 8.32
C ASN A 419 25.79 21.44 9.17
N PHE A 420 24.80 20.57 9.34
CA PHE A 420 23.78 20.67 10.37
C PHE A 420 23.91 19.45 11.29
N THR A 421 24.52 19.67 12.45
CA THR A 421 24.89 18.63 13.41
C THR A 421 24.11 18.80 14.71
N LEU A 422 23.98 17.70 15.45
CA LEU A 422 23.39 17.65 16.79
C LEU A 422 24.35 16.89 17.70
N THR A 423 24.62 17.40 18.90
CA THR A 423 25.56 16.76 19.85
C THR A 423 24.97 16.62 21.25
N ASN A 424 25.35 15.55 21.93
CA ASN A 424 25.18 15.35 23.38
C ASN A 424 26.57 15.34 24.02
N ALA A 425 26.88 16.29 24.91
CA ALA A 425 28.20 16.41 25.54
C ALA A 425 29.36 16.31 24.53
N SER A 426 29.26 17.04 23.41
CA SER A 426 30.20 17.04 22.26
C SER A 426 30.30 15.73 21.45
N VAL A 427 29.53 14.69 21.78
CA VAL A 427 29.38 13.47 20.96
C VAL A 427 28.25 13.67 19.95
N LEU A 428 28.50 13.38 18.67
CA LEU A 428 27.48 13.49 17.62
C LEU A 428 26.32 12.52 17.86
N VAL A 429 25.09 13.04 17.73
CA VAL A 429 23.85 12.25 17.69
C VAL A 429 23.61 11.83 16.23
N PRO A 430 23.46 10.53 15.92
CA PRO A 430 23.13 10.07 14.57
C PRO A 430 21.74 10.57 14.12
N GLY A 431 21.70 11.13 12.90
CA GLY A 431 20.48 11.63 12.29
C GLY A 431 20.64 11.86 10.78
N THR A 432 19.53 11.99 10.08
CA THR A 432 19.47 12.44 8.70
C THR A 432 19.15 13.93 8.64
N VAL A 433 19.61 14.61 7.59
CA VAL A 433 19.31 16.02 7.33
C VAL A 433 18.64 16.12 5.95
N THR A 434 17.53 16.83 5.89
CA THR A 434 16.84 17.23 4.65
C THR A 434 16.72 18.75 4.58
N TYR A 435 16.46 19.27 3.38
CA TYR A 435 16.22 20.70 3.16
C TYR A 435 14.99 20.89 2.25
N ASP A 436 14.00 21.63 2.74
CA ASP A 436 12.87 22.09 1.93
C ASP A 436 13.18 23.48 1.38
N ALA A 437 13.49 23.55 0.09
CA ALA A 437 13.87 24.81 -0.57
C ALA A 437 12.73 25.86 -0.61
N PRO A 438 11.44 25.51 -0.82
CA PRO A 438 10.34 26.49 -0.80
C PRO A 438 10.16 27.20 0.54
N SER A 439 10.19 26.48 1.67
CA SER A 439 10.08 27.08 3.01
C SER A 439 11.41 27.56 3.59
N LYS A 440 12.53 27.23 2.93
CA LYS A 440 13.91 27.46 3.39
C LYS A 440 14.22 26.77 4.73
N VAL A 441 13.61 25.61 5.01
CA VAL A 441 13.77 24.88 6.28
C VAL A 441 14.67 23.68 6.10
N ALA A 442 15.80 23.65 6.83
CA ALA A 442 16.55 22.42 7.06
C ALA A 442 15.95 21.64 8.24
N THR A 443 15.84 20.33 8.11
CA THR A 443 15.27 19.43 9.12
C THR A 443 16.25 18.30 9.43
N PHE A 444 16.63 18.18 10.70
CA PHE A 444 17.36 17.04 11.26
C PHE A 444 16.37 16.08 11.93
N VAL A 445 16.47 14.78 11.61
CA VAL A 445 15.66 13.70 12.21
C VAL A 445 16.59 12.65 12.81
N PRO A 446 16.45 12.23 14.08
CA PRO A 446 17.27 11.18 14.65
C PRO A 446 17.04 9.84 13.92
N THR A 447 18.11 9.07 13.66
CA THR A 447 17.98 7.75 13.01
C THR A 447 17.48 6.66 13.96
N ASN A 448 17.44 6.91 15.27
CA ASN A 448 16.85 6.00 16.24
C ASN A 448 15.31 6.08 16.18
N PRO A 449 14.58 4.98 15.94
CA PRO A 449 13.11 4.98 15.91
C PRO A 449 12.44 5.47 17.21
N THR A 450 13.09 5.33 18.37
CA THR A 450 12.58 5.87 19.64
C THR A 450 12.90 7.35 19.86
N GLY A 451 13.58 7.99 18.90
CA GLY A 451 14.04 9.37 18.99
C GLY A 451 15.30 9.56 19.82
N PHE A 452 15.43 10.74 20.41
CA PHE A 452 16.53 11.15 21.27
C PHE A 452 16.55 10.42 22.62
N ALA A 453 17.70 10.48 23.30
CA ALA A 453 17.79 10.07 24.70
C ALA A 453 16.94 11.00 25.60
N PRO A 454 16.29 10.49 26.66
CA PRO A 454 15.48 11.30 27.56
C PRO A 454 16.32 12.20 28.48
N SER A 455 15.72 13.28 28.98
CA SER A 455 16.31 14.21 29.96
C SER A 455 17.71 14.71 29.57
N THR A 456 17.97 14.85 28.28
CA THR A 456 19.31 15.09 27.70
C THR A 456 19.37 16.48 27.08
N ASN A 457 20.39 17.26 27.44
CA ASN A 457 20.66 18.53 26.78
C ASN A 457 21.43 18.31 25.47
N LEU A 458 20.81 18.70 24.36
CA LEU A 458 21.35 18.56 23.01
C LEU A 458 21.71 19.93 22.45
N VAL A 459 22.86 20.01 21.79
CA VAL A 459 23.35 21.23 21.12
C VAL A 459 23.31 21.03 19.61
N ALA A 460 22.45 21.79 18.95
CA ALA A 460 22.34 21.86 17.51
C ALA A 460 23.30 22.92 16.96
N THR A 461 23.96 22.64 15.85
CA THR A 461 24.94 23.52 15.20
C THR A 461 24.75 23.50 13.68
N VAL A 462 24.47 24.67 13.11
CA VAL A 462 24.65 24.91 11.66
C VAL A 462 26.00 25.58 11.46
N THR A 463 26.89 24.96 10.69
CA THR A 463 28.28 25.40 10.50
C THR A 463 28.40 26.49 9.43
N THR A 464 29.55 27.14 9.34
CA THR A 464 29.90 28.03 8.21
C THR A 464 30.11 27.29 6.88
N GLY A 465 29.93 25.97 6.85
CA GLY A 465 30.01 25.15 5.64
C GLY A 465 28.72 25.12 4.82
N VAL A 466 27.60 25.65 5.35
CA VAL A 466 26.39 25.89 4.55
C VAL A 466 26.53 27.20 3.76
N THR A 467 26.03 27.21 2.53
CA THR A 467 26.06 28.38 1.64
C THR A 467 24.68 28.66 1.05
N ASP A 468 24.46 29.92 0.67
CA ASP A 468 23.35 30.29 -0.21
C ASP A 468 23.55 29.72 -1.63
N LEU A 469 22.63 30.05 -2.55
CA LEU A 469 22.75 29.72 -3.98
C LEU A 469 23.77 30.56 -4.75
N ALA A 470 24.36 31.59 -4.15
CA ALA A 470 25.43 32.42 -4.72
C ALA A 470 26.83 32.04 -4.19
N ALA A 471 26.90 30.94 -3.42
CA ALA A 471 28.08 30.42 -2.73
C ALA A 471 28.65 31.31 -1.59
N ASN A 472 27.86 32.23 -1.03
CA ASN A 472 28.19 32.93 0.20
C ASN A 472 28.00 31.99 1.40
N PRO A 473 29.04 31.74 2.23
CA PRO A 473 28.90 30.96 3.45
C PRO A 473 28.24 31.77 4.57
N MET A 474 27.64 31.10 5.56
CA MET A 474 27.25 31.78 6.80
C MET A 474 28.48 32.46 7.44
N ALA A 475 28.31 33.72 7.86
CA ALA A 475 29.40 34.52 8.43
C ALA A 475 29.96 33.93 9.75
N SER A 476 29.13 33.20 10.50
CA SER A 476 29.51 32.46 11.70
C SER A 476 28.59 31.24 11.87
N ALA A 477 29.09 30.17 12.50
CA ALA A 477 28.24 29.05 12.86
C ALA A 477 27.13 29.48 13.82
N PHE A 478 25.91 28.97 13.63
CA PHE A 478 24.77 29.22 14.51
C PHE A 478 24.54 28.02 15.42
N THR A 479 24.54 28.24 16.74
CA THR A 479 24.38 27.19 17.75
C THR A 479 23.21 27.50 18.68
N TRP A 480 22.45 26.47 19.03
CA TRP A 480 21.41 26.55 20.05
C TRP A 480 21.30 25.22 20.79
N ASN A 481 20.68 25.23 21.96
CA ASN A 481 20.47 24.02 22.75
C ASN A 481 19.00 23.83 23.12
N PHE A 482 18.64 22.59 23.43
CA PHE A 482 17.36 22.23 24.03
C PHE A 482 17.52 20.96 24.87
N THR A 483 16.69 20.79 25.90
CA THR A 483 16.67 19.60 26.75
C THR A 483 15.44 18.75 26.45
N THR A 484 15.66 17.48 26.14
CA THR A 484 14.59 16.51 25.91
C THR A 484 13.84 16.19 27.20
N GLY A 485 12.55 15.89 27.07
CA GLY A 485 11.73 15.32 28.14
C GLY A 485 11.88 13.80 28.22
N THR A 486 10.81 13.12 28.62
CA THR A 486 10.74 11.65 28.70
C THR A 486 9.71 11.03 27.75
N GLN A 487 8.87 11.84 27.10
CA GLN A 487 7.73 11.39 26.30
C GLN A 487 8.03 11.42 24.80
N ALA A 488 7.52 10.47 24.03
CA ALA A 488 7.43 10.61 22.58
C ALA A 488 6.45 11.74 22.20
N CYS A 489 6.59 12.31 21.00
CA CYS A 489 5.68 13.35 20.54
C CYS A 489 4.29 12.76 20.26
N LEU A 490 3.24 13.41 20.76
CA LEU A 490 1.87 12.99 20.52
C LEU A 490 1.42 13.34 19.09
N ALA A 491 0.68 12.43 18.47
CA ALA A 491 -0.03 12.71 17.23
C ALA A 491 -1.31 13.53 17.50
N PRO A 492 -1.80 14.33 16.53
CA PRO A 492 -3.10 14.98 16.63
C PRO A 492 -4.25 13.98 16.82
N VAL A 493 -5.23 14.33 17.65
CA VAL A 493 -6.36 13.45 18.00
C VAL A 493 -7.52 13.69 17.03
N ASN A 494 -8.04 12.61 16.43
CA ASN A 494 -9.10 12.71 15.43
C ASN A 494 -10.50 12.84 16.09
N LEU A 495 -11.03 14.06 16.10
CA LEU A 495 -12.37 14.36 16.60
C LEU A 495 -13.52 13.99 15.63
N ARG A 496 -13.24 13.49 14.42
CA ARG A 496 -14.27 13.02 13.45
C ARG A 496 -15.41 14.05 13.30
N THR A 497 -16.69 13.66 13.31
CA THR A 497 -17.80 14.62 13.14
C THR A 497 -18.05 15.51 14.36
N ILE A 498 -17.66 15.11 15.58
CA ILE A 498 -17.80 15.98 16.76
C ILE A 498 -16.88 17.22 16.68
N ALA A 499 -15.87 17.22 15.79
CA ALA A 499 -15.05 18.39 15.49
C ALA A 499 -15.86 19.65 15.13
N ALA A 500 -17.03 19.51 14.49
CA ALA A 500 -17.84 20.65 14.07
C ALA A 500 -18.70 21.26 15.21
N PHE A 501 -18.74 20.64 16.40
CA PHE A 501 -19.55 21.07 17.53
C PHE A 501 -18.74 21.93 18.50
N GLY A 502 -19.29 23.08 18.86
CA GLY A 502 -18.82 23.87 20.02
C GLY A 502 -19.32 23.28 21.33
N SER A 503 -20.54 22.73 21.36
CA SER A 503 -21.12 22.11 22.56
C SER A 503 -21.93 20.86 22.25
N PHE A 504 -21.87 19.85 23.11
CA PHE A 504 -22.69 18.65 22.99
C PHE A 504 -23.08 18.09 24.37
N GLY A 505 -24.38 17.91 24.61
CA GLY A 505 -24.98 17.62 25.93
C GLY A 505 -25.40 16.18 26.17
N GLY A 506 -24.62 15.21 25.66
CA GLY A 506 -24.90 13.78 25.80
C GLY A 506 -26.35 13.41 25.50
N GLY A 507 -26.95 12.57 26.36
CA GLY A 507 -28.38 12.25 26.36
C GLY A 507 -29.25 13.10 27.30
N ALA A 508 -28.71 14.18 27.88
CA ALA A 508 -29.39 14.99 28.90
C ALA A 508 -29.65 16.45 28.50
N GLY A 509 -29.15 16.89 27.34
CA GLY A 509 -29.44 18.21 26.78
C GLY A 509 -28.39 19.30 27.09
N VAL A 510 -28.66 20.52 26.61
CA VAL A 510 -27.78 21.68 26.78
C VAL A 510 -28.60 22.87 27.28
N THR A 511 -28.25 23.44 28.42
CA THR A 511 -29.04 24.51 29.04
C THR A 511 -28.24 25.80 29.19
N ASN A 512 -28.90 26.92 28.98
CA ASN A 512 -28.37 28.26 29.20
C ASN A 512 -29.27 29.03 30.19
N GLN A 513 -28.63 29.81 31.05
CA GLN A 513 -29.28 30.70 32.04
C GLN A 513 -28.68 32.13 32.01
N GLY A 514 -28.05 32.54 30.89
CA GLY A 514 -27.50 33.89 30.69
C GLY A 514 -27.91 34.48 29.34
N VAL A 515 -27.79 35.79 29.19
CA VAL A 515 -28.21 36.55 27.99
C VAL A 515 -27.07 36.87 27.01
N ASN A 516 -25.82 36.61 27.42
CA ASN A 516 -24.61 36.84 26.63
C ASN A 516 -23.97 35.53 26.16
N THR A 517 -24.68 34.39 26.20
CA THR A 517 -24.11 33.11 25.80
C THR A 517 -24.04 33.00 24.28
N VAL A 518 -22.88 32.63 23.74
CA VAL A 518 -22.62 32.48 22.30
C VAL A 518 -21.83 31.19 22.06
N VAL A 519 -22.33 30.34 21.16
CA VAL A 519 -21.66 29.12 20.70
C VAL A 519 -21.28 29.29 19.24
N ASN A 520 -19.99 29.54 18.97
CA ASN A 520 -19.43 29.54 17.62
C ASN A 520 -19.06 28.10 17.23
N GLY A 521 -20.01 27.43 16.59
CA GLY A 521 -19.95 26.01 16.20
C GLY A 521 -21.35 25.39 16.29
N HIS A 522 -21.48 24.12 15.94
CA HIS A 522 -22.75 23.41 16.16
C HIS A 522 -23.00 23.13 17.64
N LEU A 523 -24.28 23.00 18.00
CA LEU A 523 -24.74 22.56 19.32
C LEU A 523 -25.56 21.28 19.15
N GLY A 524 -25.39 20.30 20.03
CA GLY A 524 -26.13 19.04 19.90
C GLY A 524 -26.42 18.25 21.17
N THR A 525 -27.33 17.29 21.04
CA THR A 525 -27.64 16.27 22.06
C THR A 525 -28.40 15.11 21.40
N THR A 526 -28.28 13.90 21.93
CA THR A 526 -29.16 12.77 21.54
C THR A 526 -30.53 12.82 22.23
N ALA A 527 -30.72 13.76 23.16
CA ALA A 527 -32.01 14.04 23.79
C ALA A 527 -33.00 14.72 22.83
N VAL A 528 -34.26 14.77 23.25
CA VAL A 528 -35.32 15.57 22.60
C VAL A 528 -34.96 17.06 22.62
N CYS A 529 -35.35 17.82 21.59
CA CYS A 529 -34.99 19.25 21.51
C CYS A 529 -35.52 20.12 22.67
N THR A 530 -36.54 19.68 23.42
CA THR A 530 -36.99 20.36 24.64
C THR A 530 -36.01 20.22 25.83
N ALA A 531 -34.99 19.38 25.71
CA ALA A 531 -33.84 19.35 26.62
C ALA A 531 -32.77 20.39 26.25
N ILE A 532 -32.94 21.12 25.15
CA ILE A 532 -32.19 22.34 24.85
C ILE A 532 -33.01 23.53 25.33
N THR A 533 -32.43 24.35 26.20
CA THR A 533 -33.11 25.51 26.79
C THR A 533 -32.23 26.75 26.81
N GLY A 534 -32.83 27.91 26.51
CA GLY A 534 -32.13 29.19 26.48
C GLY A 534 -31.22 29.38 25.26
N PHE A 535 -31.61 28.86 24.09
CA PHE A 535 -30.83 29.06 22.86
C PHE A 535 -31.72 29.37 21.64
N HIS A 536 -31.13 29.98 20.63
CA HIS A 536 -31.63 30.01 19.26
C HIS A 536 -30.48 29.83 18.27
N ASP A 537 -30.78 29.25 17.10
CA ASP A 537 -29.93 29.34 15.92
C ASP A 537 -30.54 30.31 14.90
N ALA A 538 -29.99 30.35 13.68
CA ALA A 538 -30.48 31.24 12.62
C ALA A 538 -31.93 30.96 12.15
N VAL A 539 -32.55 29.86 12.58
CA VAL A 539 -33.86 29.39 12.10
C VAL A 539 -34.83 29.08 13.25
N ASN A 540 -34.33 28.59 14.39
CA ASN A 540 -35.14 27.98 15.44
C ASN A 540 -34.84 28.54 16.84
N VAL A 541 -35.84 28.55 17.71
CA VAL A 541 -35.75 28.97 19.12
C VAL A 541 -36.01 27.78 20.04
N PHE A 542 -35.17 27.60 21.06
CA PHE A 542 -35.14 26.48 22.00
C PHE A 542 -35.38 27.00 23.43
N THR A 543 -36.66 27.16 23.78
CA THR A 543 -37.12 27.49 25.15
C THR A 543 -36.42 28.72 25.76
N GLU A 544 -36.55 29.87 25.10
CA GLU A 544 -35.97 31.14 25.57
C GLU A 544 -36.94 31.99 26.40
N THR A 545 -36.35 32.80 27.27
CA THR A 545 -36.96 33.86 28.07
C THR A 545 -36.07 35.10 28.00
N THR A 546 -36.52 36.24 28.52
CA THR A 546 -35.69 37.46 28.62
C THR A 546 -34.45 37.35 29.51
N LEU A 547 -34.25 36.22 30.20
CA LEU A 547 -33.13 35.98 31.12
C LEU A 547 -32.13 34.93 30.62
N ASN A 548 -32.40 34.25 29.50
CA ASN A 548 -31.55 33.16 29.01
C ASN A 548 -31.47 33.09 27.47
N ILE A 549 -31.29 34.23 26.81
CA ILE A 549 -31.14 34.29 25.35
C ILE A 549 -29.71 33.87 24.98
N GLY A 550 -29.57 32.84 24.14
CA GLY A 550 -28.26 32.25 23.79
C GLY A 550 -28.10 32.02 22.30
N LEU A 551 -27.09 32.62 21.68
CA LEU A 551 -26.88 32.51 20.23
C LEU A 551 -26.04 31.28 19.86
N VAL A 552 -26.51 30.48 18.92
CA VAL A 552 -25.72 29.44 18.25
C VAL A 552 -25.44 29.88 16.81
N ASN A 553 -24.17 30.10 16.49
CA ASN A 553 -23.72 30.55 15.15
C ASN A 553 -23.54 29.38 14.15
N GLY A 554 -23.84 28.16 14.57
CA GLY A 554 -24.09 27.01 13.70
C GLY A 554 -25.49 26.43 13.93
N SER A 555 -25.86 25.38 13.19
CA SER A 555 -27.11 24.66 13.40
C SER A 555 -27.16 23.90 14.74
N VAL A 556 -28.36 23.74 15.29
CA VAL A 556 -28.65 22.88 16.44
C VAL A 556 -29.14 21.50 16.00
N TYR A 557 -28.61 20.42 16.61
CA TYR A 557 -28.96 19.03 16.28
C TYR A 557 -29.47 18.25 17.50
N CYS A 558 -30.74 17.86 17.46
CA CYS A 558 -31.41 17.12 18.54
C CYS A 558 -32.53 16.22 18.02
N ASN A 559 -33.05 15.35 18.89
CA ASN A 559 -34.16 14.44 18.58
C ASN A 559 -35.52 15.17 18.53
N ALA A 560 -36.47 14.59 17.79
CA ALA A 560 -37.86 15.05 17.71
C ALA A 560 -38.50 15.23 19.12
N PRO A 561 -39.50 16.12 19.29
CA PRO A 561 -40.27 16.85 18.27
C PRO A 561 -39.53 18.05 17.67
N PHE A 562 -40.17 18.71 16.70
CA PHE A 562 -39.71 19.95 16.06
C PHE A 562 -39.21 20.98 17.11
N PRO A 563 -38.06 21.65 16.92
CA PRO A 563 -37.20 21.69 15.72
C PRO A 563 -36.50 20.38 15.32
N GLY A 564 -36.50 19.38 16.21
CA GLY A 564 -35.89 18.07 15.96
C GLY A 564 -36.61 17.23 14.92
N THR A 565 -35.81 16.49 14.16
CA THR A 565 -36.23 15.57 13.09
C THR A 565 -35.38 14.30 13.14
N THR A 566 -35.77 13.28 12.37
CA THR A 566 -34.95 12.07 12.19
C THR A 566 -33.56 12.40 11.60
N ALA A 567 -33.45 13.43 10.75
CA ALA A 567 -32.18 13.85 10.15
C ALA A 567 -31.25 14.53 11.17
N THR A 568 -31.78 15.45 11.98
CA THR A 568 -30.98 16.10 13.05
C THR A 568 -30.58 15.09 14.12
N MET A 569 -31.44 14.12 14.43
CA MET A 569 -31.12 13.01 15.34
C MET A 569 -30.00 12.10 14.80
N ALA A 570 -29.99 11.80 13.50
CA ALA A 570 -28.92 11.01 12.89
C ALA A 570 -27.55 11.73 13.01
N ILE A 571 -27.51 13.03 12.75
CA ILE A 571 -26.30 13.86 12.92
C ILE A 571 -25.86 13.89 14.39
N ALA A 572 -26.79 14.09 15.34
CA ALA A 572 -26.47 14.09 16.76
C ALA A 572 -25.98 12.71 17.26
N THR A 573 -26.56 11.62 16.76
CA THR A 573 -26.15 10.25 17.10
C THR A 573 -24.73 9.95 16.61
N GLN A 574 -24.39 10.36 15.38
CA GLN A 574 -23.03 10.21 14.86
C GLN A 574 -22.03 11.07 15.65
N GLY A 575 -22.40 12.32 15.99
CA GLY A 575 -21.59 13.18 16.86
C GLY A 575 -21.33 12.56 18.23
N ALA A 576 -22.35 11.95 18.86
CA ALA A 576 -22.18 11.25 20.14
C ALA A 576 -21.27 10.01 20.04
N ALA A 577 -21.39 9.22 18.98
CA ALA A 577 -20.53 8.07 18.73
C ALA A 577 -19.06 8.49 18.52
N ASP A 578 -18.84 9.54 17.73
CA ASP A 578 -17.51 10.10 17.47
C ASP A 578 -16.90 10.76 18.71
N ALA A 579 -17.71 11.40 19.56
CA ALA A 579 -17.29 11.93 20.85
C ALA A 579 -16.83 10.82 21.80
N LEU A 580 -17.60 9.73 21.90
CA LEU A 580 -17.23 8.56 22.69
C LEU A 580 -15.95 7.93 22.14
N GLN A 581 -15.81 7.78 20.83
CA GLN A 581 -14.61 7.24 20.22
C GLN A 581 -13.38 8.12 20.48
N ALA A 582 -13.50 9.45 20.34
CA ALA A 582 -12.41 10.38 20.67
C ALA A 582 -12.02 10.31 22.15
N TYR A 583 -12.98 10.19 23.06
CA TYR A 583 -12.72 9.98 24.49
C TYR A 583 -11.99 8.65 24.75
N THR A 584 -12.37 7.55 24.09
CA THR A 584 -11.67 6.27 24.22
C THR A 584 -10.28 6.30 23.59
N ASP A 585 -10.12 6.93 22.43
CA ASP A 585 -8.82 7.11 21.76
C ASP A 585 -7.85 7.82 22.72
N LEU A 586 -8.29 8.94 23.33
CA LEU A 586 -7.54 9.68 24.34
C LEU A 586 -7.21 8.83 25.58
N ALA A 587 -8.18 8.06 26.10
CA ALA A 587 -8.00 7.23 27.30
C ALA A 587 -7.06 6.03 27.09
N THR A 588 -6.87 5.57 25.84
CA THR A 588 -5.93 4.48 25.53
C THR A 588 -4.47 4.90 25.41
N LEU A 589 -4.18 6.20 25.34
CA LEU A 589 -2.79 6.70 25.30
C LEU A 589 -2.08 6.36 26.61
N THR A 590 -0.95 5.64 26.52
CA THR A 590 -0.18 5.18 27.69
C THR A 590 0.60 6.33 28.34
N PRO A 591 0.30 6.72 29.60
CA PRO A 591 0.96 7.85 30.25
C PRO A 591 2.42 7.61 30.57
N VAL A 592 3.23 8.66 30.38
CA VAL A 592 4.63 8.69 30.83
C VAL A 592 4.84 9.72 31.96
N LEU A 593 4.02 10.77 32.03
CA LEU A 593 4.00 11.72 33.16
C LEU A 593 2.74 11.54 34.02
N TYR A 594 2.97 11.26 35.29
CA TYR A 594 1.94 11.16 36.32
C TYR A 594 1.95 12.42 37.20
N SER A 595 0.82 13.11 37.26
CA SER A 595 0.58 14.25 38.16
C SER A 595 -0.87 14.20 38.62
N SER A 596 -1.11 14.29 39.93
CA SER A 596 -2.46 14.41 40.50
C SER A 596 -2.60 15.72 41.26
N GLY A 597 -3.78 16.35 41.17
CA GLY A 597 -4.05 17.64 41.83
C GLY A 597 -3.87 18.85 40.91
N SER A 598 -3.26 19.91 41.43
CA SER A 598 -3.32 21.23 40.78
C SER A 598 -2.28 21.41 39.67
N LEU A 599 -2.72 21.93 38.53
CA LEU A 599 -1.90 22.43 37.43
C LEU A 599 -1.65 23.96 37.54
N ALA A 600 -2.17 24.59 38.59
CA ALA A 600 -2.05 26.02 38.82
C ALA A 600 -0.60 26.51 38.89
N GLY A 601 -0.29 27.58 38.15
CA GLY A 601 1.05 28.18 38.08
C GLY A 601 2.05 27.40 37.22
N ALA A 602 1.67 26.25 36.65
CA ALA A 602 2.57 25.46 35.82
C ALA A 602 2.77 26.08 34.43
N THR A 603 3.95 25.85 33.85
CA THR A 603 4.20 25.99 32.41
C THR A 603 4.52 24.61 31.85
N LEU A 604 3.70 24.11 30.95
CA LEU A 604 3.74 22.73 30.47
C LEU A 604 4.12 22.65 28.99
N ALA A 605 5.21 21.92 28.73
CA ALA A 605 5.61 21.49 27.39
C ALA A 605 4.57 20.54 26.76
N PRO A 606 4.62 20.28 25.44
CA PRO A 606 3.69 19.39 24.76
C PRO A 606 3.85 17.94 25.26
N GLY A 607 2.73 17.23 25.46
CA GLY A 607 2.76 15.86 25.94
C GLY A 607 1.48 15.37 26.61
N LEU A 608 1.56 14.16 27.16
CA LEU A 608 0.48 13.50 27.90
C LEU A 608 0.69 13.68 29.41
N TYR A 609 -0.35 14.14 30.09
CA TYR A 609 -0.39 14.37 31.53
C TYR A 609 -1.56 13.56 32.11
N SER A 610 -1.29 12.66 33.06
CA SER A 610 -2.31 11.77 33.60
C SER A 610 -2.41 11.85 35.12
N ALA A 611 -3.66 11.92 35.61
CA ALA A 611 -4.04 11.82 37.02
C ALA A 611 -4.83 10.52 37.28
N PRO A 612 -4.18 9.33 37.34
CA PRO A 612 -4.87 8.08 37.66
C PRO A 612 -5.48 8.13 39.07
N GLY A 613 -6.77 7.86 39.19
CA GLY A 613 -7.51 7.96 40.46
C GLY A 613 -7.81 9.41 40.89
N GLY A 614 -7.39 10.42 40.13
CA GLY A 614 -7.42 11.82 40.55
C GLY A 614 -8.25 12.76 39.67
N SER A 615 -8.19 14.04 40.05
CA SER A 615 -8.73 15.20 39.32
C SER A 615 -7.57 16.12 38.92
N PHE A 616 -7.81 16.99 37.93
CA PHE A 616 -6.98 18.19 37.72
C PHE A 616 -7.73 19.45 38.15
N ASP A 617 -7.02 20.40 38.74
CA ASP A 617 -7.56 21.72 39.06
C ASP A 617 -6.62 22.86 38.64
N ILE A 618 -7.20 24.01 38.31
CA ILE A 618 -6.48 25.26 38.00
C ILE A 618 -7.14 26.32 38.88
N THR A 619 -6.75 26.41 40.15
CA THR A 619 -7.48 27.21 41.15
C THR A 619 -6.64 28.29 41.83
N THR A 620 -5.39 28.00 42.17
CA THR A 620 -4.49 28.91 42.93
C THR A 620 -3.66 29.84 42.03
N GLY A 621 -3.62 29.61 40.72
CA GLY A 621 -2.85 30.33 39.72
C GLY A 621 -3.22 29.89 38.31
N ASP A 622 -2.83 30.67 37.30
CA ASP A 622 -3.11 30.38 35.89
C ASP A 622 -2.19 29.27 35.35
N LEU A 623 -2.60 28.58 34.29
CA LEU A 623 -1.80 27.55 33.60
C LEU A 623 -1.26 28.10 32.28
N THR A 624 -0.04 27.72 31.91
CA THR A 624 0.56 28.06 30.61
C THR A 624 0.91 26.79 29.84
N LEU A 625 0.51 26.71 28.57
CA LEU A 625 0.88 25.65 27.63
C LEU A 625 1.85 26.24 26.59
N ASP A 626 3.09 25.75 26.57
CA ASP A 626 4.17 26.28 25.73
C ASP A 626 4.54 25.31 24.61
N ALA A 627 4.27 25.70 23.37
CA ALA A 627 4.57 24.90 22.18
C ALA A 627 6.07 24.75 21.86
N LEU A 628 6.96 25.49 22.54
CA LEU A 628 8.41 25.47 22.28
C LEU A 628 8.77 25.78 20.81
N GLY A 629 7.93 26.57 20.13
CA GLY A 629 8.05 26.93 18.72
C GLY A 629 7.37 25.96 17.74
N ASP A 630 6.64 24.95 18.22
CA ASP A 630 5.92 24.00 17.36
C ASP A 630 4.41 24.29 17.26
N PRO A 631 3.89 24.85 16.15
CA PRO A 631 2.46 25.07 16.00
C PRO A 631 1.63 23.77 15.99
N ASN A 632 2.27 22.62 15.75
CA ASN A 632 1.62 21.30 15.76
C ASN A 632 1.76 20.58 17.12
N ALA A 633 2.28 21.25 18.15
CA ALA A 633 2.33 20.75 19.51
C ALA A 633 0.95 20.30 20.02
N VAL A 634 0.90 19.15 20.70
CA VAL A 634 -0.32 18.53 21.24
C VAL A 634 -0.20 18.34 22.76
N TRP A 635 -1.29 18.64 23.48
CA TRP A 635 -1.45 18.34 24.90
C TRP A 635 -2.64 17.44 25.12
N VAL A 636 -2.45 16.39 25.92
CA VAL A 636 -3.54 15.55 26.41
C VAL A 636 -3.50 15.51 27.93
N PHE A 637 -4.63 15.85 28.56
CA PHE A 637 -4.86 15.72 29.99
C PHE A 637 -5.87 14.60 30.23
N GLN A 638 -5.43 13.52 30.87
CA GLN A 638 -6.29 12.42 31.31
C GLN A 638 -6.52 12.51 32.81
N MET A 639 -7.75 12.37 33.26
CA MET A 639 -8.08 12.27 34.70
C MET A 639 -9.27 11.33 34.89
N SER A 640 -9.25 10.52 35.96
CA SER A 640 -10.37 9.58 36.22
C SER A 640 -11.57 10.24 36.90
N SER A 641 -11.38 11.46 37.45
CA SER A 641 -12.43 12.23 38.11
C SER A 641 -12.61 13.58 37.41
N SER A 642 -12.67 14.68 38.15
CA SER A 642 -13.14 15.99 37.70
C SER A 642 -12.04 16.89 37.13
N LEU A 643 -12.47 17.89 36.37
CA LEU A 643 -11.67 19.06 35.99
C LEU A 643 -12.29 20.32 36.61
N THR A 644 -11.52 21.13 37.34
CA THR A 644 -12.01 22.37 37.96
C THR A 644 -11.14 23.57 37.58
N ILE A 645 -11.72 24.59 36.94
CA ILE A 645 -11.03 25.81 36.51
C ILE A 645 -11.59 27.01 37.29
N GLY A 646 -10.73 27.73 38.02
CA GLY A 646 -11.09 28.86 38.87
C GLY A 646 -11.79 28.47 40.17
N GLN A 647 -12.09 29.48 40.99
CA GLN A 647 -13.02 29.38 42.12
C GLN A 647 -13.97 30.60 42.10
N VAL A 648 -14.94 30.64 43.02
CA VAL A 648 -15.87 31.77 43.15
C VAL A 648 -15.09 33.07 43.37
N ALA A 649 -15.35 34.06 42.50
CA ALA A 649 -14.65 35.36 42.45
C ALA A 649 -13.13 35.32 42.16
N THR A 650 -12.56 34.16 41.82
CA THR A 650 -11.15 34.00 41.40
C THR A 650 -11.06 33.24 40.07
N PRO A 651 -11.40 33.90 38.94
CA PRO A 651 -11.29 33.30 37.61
C PRO A 651 -9.85 32.94 37.26
N ARG A 652 -9.67 31.95 36.38
CA ARG A 652 -8.35 31.48 35.94
C ARG A 652 -8.23 31.36 34.43
N HIS A 653 -7.00 31.46 33.95
CA HIS A 653 -6.66 31.44 32.54
C HIS A 653 -5.81 30.22 32.22
N VAL A 654 -6.01 29.68 31.01
CA VAL A 654 -5.07 28.78 30.35
C VAL A 654 -4.45 29.52 29.17
N TYR A 655 -3.19 29.93 29.29
CA TYR A 655 -2.46 30.64 28.24
C TYR A 655 -1.84 29.68 27.24
N LEU A 656 -1.76 30.13 25.98
CA LEU A 656 -1.09 29.44 24.88
C LEU A 656 0.12 30.28 24.45
N LEU A 657 1.33 29.71 24.48
CA LEU A 657 2.57 30.39 24.10
C LEU A 657 3.28 29.71 22.92
N ASN A 658 4.14 30.49 22.25
CA ASN A 658 5.12 30.04 21.25
C ASN A 658 4.55 29.16 20.12
N GLY A 659 3.32 29.45 19.69
CA GLY A 659 2.62 28.74 18.61
C GLY A 659 1.56 27.73 19.07
N ALA A 660 1.35 27.53 20.38
CA ALA A 660 0.36 26.60 20.88
C ALA A 660 -1.06 26.95 20.39
N GLN A 661 -1.81 25.93 19.91
CA GLN A 661 -3.15 26.10 19.34
C GLN A 661 -4.18 25.31 20.14
N ALA A 662 -5.30 25.95 20.48
CA ALA A 662 -6.39 25.32 21.23
C ALA A 662 -6.94 24.03 20.58
N LYS A 663 -6.89 23.94 19.24
CA LYS A 663 -7.33 22.75 18.48
C LYS A 663 -6.52 21.48 18.80
N ASN A 664 -5.32 21.63 19.38
CA ASN A 664 -4.41 20.55 19.75
C ASN A 664 -4.38 20.27 21.28
N VAL A 665 -5.26 20.88 22.06
CA VAL A 665 -5.35 20.69 23.51
C VAL A 665 -6.61 19.86 23.83
N PHE A 666 -6.44 18.74 24.52
CA PHE A 666 -7.51 17.78 24.80
C PHE A 666 -7.60 17.44 26.29
N TRP A 667 -8.82 17.45 26.83
CA TRP A 667 -9.11 17.13 28.23
C TRP A 667 -10.07 15.94 28.28
N GLN A 668 -9.54 14.76 28.59
CA GLN A 668 -10.31 13.54 28.84
C GLN A 668 -10.66 13.53 30.34
N VAL A 669 -11.93 13.81 30.66
CA VAL A 669 -12.40 14.01 32.04
C VAL A 669 -13.28 12.83 32.46
N GLY A 670 -12.81 12.04 33.43
CA GLY A 670 -13.46 10.81 33.87
C GLY A 670 -14.77 10.99 34.64
N SER A 671 -15.08 12.21 35.11
CA SER A 671 -16.41 12.60 35.60
C SER A 671 -16.91 13.90 34.96
N ALA A 672 -17.05 14.98 35.73
CA ALA A 672 -17.57 16.27 35.27
C ALA A 672 -16.47 17.34 35.19
N ALA A 673 -16.62 18.26 34.23
CA ALA A 673 -15.78 19.45 34.12
C ALA A 673 -16.53 20.69 34.59
N ARG A 674 -15.89 21.54 35.38
CA ARG A 674 -16.45 22.79 35.92
C ARG A 674 -15.51 23.95 35.65
N ILE A 675 -16.02 24.98 34.97
CA ILE A 675 -15.30 26.21 34.65
C ILE A 675 -16.02 27.36 35.36
N GLU A 676 -15.35 28.01 36.31
CA GLU A 676 -15.94 29.08 37.10
C GLU A 676 -16.07 30.39 36.32
N ASN A 677 -17.03 31.21 36.77
CA ASN A 677 -17.38 32.49 36.19
C ASN A 677 -16.16 33.41 35.92
N GLY A 678 -16.05 33.89 34.69
CA GLY A 678 -14.99 34.82 34.25
C GLY A 678 -13.68 34.14 33.85
N SER A 679 -13.58 32.80 33.94
CA SER A 679 -12.37 32.07 33.54
C SER A 679 -12.21 32.00 32.02
N VAL A 680 -10.97 31.82 31.56
CA VAL A 680 -10.61 31.62 30.15
C VAL A 680 -9.97 30.25 29.99
N MET A 681 -10.69 29.35 29.33
CA MET A 681 -10.31 27.96 29.11
C MET A 681 -9.96 27.72 27.64
N VAL A 682 -9.06 26.78 27.37
CA VAL A 682 -8.68 26.38 26.01
C VAL A 682 -8.72 24.87 25.84
N GLY A 683 -9.09 24.41 24.65
CA GLY A 683 -9.06 22.99 24.27
C GLY A 683 -10.41 22.28 24.22
N THR A 684 -10.39 21.07 23.67
CA THR A 684 -11.56 20.19 23.56
C THR A 684 -11.73 19.41 24.86
N ILE A 685 -12.82 19.68 25.58
CA ILE A 685 -13.20 18.98 26.82
C ILE A 685 -14.16 17.86 26.47
N LEU A 686 -13.76 16.62 26.77
CA LEU A 686 -14.54 15.39 26.62
C LEU A 686 -14.77 14.81 28.02
N ALA A 687 -15.91 15.16 28.62
CA ALA A 687 -16.30 14.74 29.97
C ALA A 687 -17.24 13.54 29.93
N SER A 688 -16.94 12.50 30.71
CA SER A 688 -17.78 11.30 30.78
C SER A 688 -19.19 11.62 31.29
N ALA A 689 -19.31 12.55 32.24
CA ALA A 689 -20.57 13.11 32.69
C ALA A 689 -20.94 14.34 31.84
N GLY A 690 -20.77 15.54 32.39
CA GLY A 690 -21.21 16.80 31.79
C GLY A 690 -20.23 17.95 32.05
N VAL A 691 -20.50 19.10 31.44
CA VAL A 691 -19.67 20.30 31.55
C VAL A 691 -20.51 21.45 32.12
N THR A 692 -20.04 22.10 33.18
CA THR A 692 -20.69 23.28 33.78
C THR A 692 -19.80 24.49 33.55
N ILE A 693 -20.30 25.51 32.86
CA ILE A 693 -19.57 26.74 32.53
C ILE A 693 -20.30 27.93 33.13
N SER A 694 -19.67 28.55 34.13
CA SER A 694 -20.27 29.57 35.01
C SER A 694 -21.49 29.04 35.79
N THR A 695 -22.12 29.91 36.58
CA THR A 695 -23.29 29.59 37.42
C THR A 695 -24.34 30.71 37.35
N ALA A 696 -25.59 30.40 37.68
CA ALA A 696 -26.71 31.33 37.53
C ALA A 696 -26.54 32.59 38.41
N GLY A 697 -26.93 33.76 37.89
CA GLY A 697 -26.77 35.05 38.55
C GLY A 697 -25.42 35.74 38.32
N GLN A 698 -24.47 35.06 37.67
CA GLN A 698 -23.15 35.62 37.36
C GLN A 698 -23.16 36.46 36.07
N THR A 699 -22.46 37.61 36.10
CA THR A 699 -22.47 38.61 35.01
C THR A 699 -21.16 38.72 34.22
N GLN A 700 -20.07 38.06 34.64
CA GLN A 700 -18.82 38.08 33.87
C GLN A 700 -18.88 37.05 32.75
N GLN A 701 -18.23 37.34 31.62
CA GLN A 701 -18.19 36.42 30.51
C GLN A 701 -17.14 35.33 30.76
N THR A 702 -17.54 34.07 30.78
CA THR A 702 -16.61 32.93 30.74
C THR A 702 -16.29 32.59 29.28
N THR A 703 -15.03 32.31 28.96
CA THR A 703 -14.62 31.98 27.58
C THR A 703 -14.03 30.58 27.49
N LEU A 704 -14.43 29.82 26.48
CA LEU A 704 -13.82 28.54 26.08
C LEU A 704 -13.42 28.61 24.61
N THR A 705 -12.13 28.77 24.33
CA THR A 705 -11.58 28.59 22.98
C THR A 705 -11.33 27.10 22.79
N GLY A 706 -12.33 26.37 22.33
CA GLY A 706 -12.40 24.92 22.50
C GLY A 706 -13.80 24.36 22.27
N ARG A 707 -14.07 23.21 22.90
CA ARG A 707 -15.34 22.49 22.77
C ARG A 707 -15.79 21.96 24.14
N ALA A 708 -17.08 22.06 24.44
CA ALA A 708 -17.68 21.56 25.68
C ALA A 708 -18.54 20.32 25.40
N ILE A 709 -17.96 19.13 25.55
CA ILE A 709 -18.61 17.86 25.20
C ILE A 709 -18.85 17.03 26.48
N GLY A 710 -20.11 16.90 26.87
CA GLY A 710 -20.58 15.88 27.82
C GLY A 710 -21.01 14.63 27.06
N LEU A 711 -20.51 13.46 27.46
CA LEU A 711 -20.86 12.19 26.83
C LEU A 711 -22.22 11.66 27.30
N ASN A 712 -22.45 11.67 28.61
CA ASN A 712 -23.67 11.07 29.20
C ASN A 712 -24.60 12.09 29.85
N ALA A 713 -24.08 13.20 30.38
CA ALA A 713 -24.86 14.23 31.08
C ALA A 713 -24.83 15.58 30.35
N SER A 714 -25.54 16.56 30.91
CA SER A 714 -25.81 17.84 30.26
C SER A 714 -24.59 18.75 30.21
N VAL A 715 -24.60 19.66 29.23
CA VAL A 715 -23.75 20.85 29.27
C VAL A 715 -24.59 22.02 29.73
N THR A 716 -24.09 22.80 30.70
CA THR A 716 -24.81 23.93 31.28
C THR A 716 -23.94 25.19 31.20
N MET A 717 -24.54 26.32 30.81
CA MET A 717 -23.83 27.57 30.51
C MET A 717 -24.53 28.79 31.10
N VAL A 718 -23.75 29.78 31.51
CA VAL A 718 -24.21 31.14 31.83
C VAL A 718 -23.22 32.15 31.30
N ASN A 719 -23.68 33.10 30.48
CA ASN A 719 -22.87 34.20 29.91
C ASN A 719 -21.50 33.69 29.41
N THR A 720 -21.56 32.72 28.50
CA THR A 720 -20.40 31.94 28.06
C THR A 720 -20.15 32.11 26.57
N THR A 721 -18.91 32.43 26.17
CA THR A 721 -18.48 32.36 24.76
C THR A 721 -17.74 31.05 24.53
N VAL A 722 -18.26 30.17 23.67
CA VAL A 722 -17.54 29.00 23.14
C VAL A 722 -17.09 29.28 21.72
N VAL A 723 -15.82 29.03 21.42
CA VAL A 723 -15.22 29.19 20.09
C VAL A 723 -14.60 27.88 19.64
N ALA A 724 -15.31 27.12 18.78
CA ALA A 724 -14.79 25.88 18.22
C ALA A 724 -13.58 26.17 17.29
N PRO A 725 -12.37 25.64 17.60
CA PRO A 725 -11.15 25.89 16.83
C PRO A 725 -10.99 25.04 15.56
#